data_AF-A0A7Y2ZF43-F1
#
_entry.id   AF-A0A7Y2ZF43-F1
#
_cell.length_a   1.000
_cell.length_b   1.000
_cell.length_c   1.000
_cell.angle_alpha   90.00
_cell.angle_beta   90.00
_cell.angle_gamma   90.00
#
_symmetry.space_group_name_H-M   'P 1'
#
loop_
_entity.id
_entity.type
_entity.pdbx_description
1 polymer ?
#
loop_
_entity_poly.entity_id
_entity_poly.type
_entity_poly.pdbx_seq_one_letter_code
_entity_poly.pdbx_strand_id
1 'polypeptide(L)'
;ESGVEAATLQELAEIVSNSGTQLATHNWRSAAAGNLGGWQVSRTLFLLNALTGSIATPGGTFPNSWNKFVPRPIRLPNHPKVWNDLSWPQEYPLSMMEMSFLLPHLVKEGRGKIDTYISRVYNPVWTNPDGFSWIELLSDPEKIGFHVALTPTWNESAFFADYILPMGHSSERHDTISYEQYDGQYVSFRQPVLRAARQRLGEEITDTRDANPGEVWEENEFWIELTWRIDPHGALGIRDFFESKKRPGEKITVDEYYGWMFENSLPGLPEKAAAEGLSPLEYMRRYGAYEVRKKVGAVYAQEVPETELDDRHVDGLGRVFTRAPKPANPNVVPFPPASIDDEGRRQVGIDVDGKVVRGFPTPTGRLEFWSRTLHEWGWPELALPTYIKSHVHRQNMDDDQMVLLSTFRIPVQIHTRSQNSKWLDEIAHTNPLWIHPDDTAALGGLRTGDLVRVETEIGYFVVKAWVTQGIRPGVVACSHHMGRWKLDGAAGTGTGQRIGMATVGLDREGSTWAMTRKSGVGPFASNDPDTQRIWWTDVGVHQNLTHAVHPDPISGMHCWHQAVRVRKAEPGDAYGDISVDTVRSHQVYRDWLEKTRAARDVSPDGTRRPYWLLRPVRPEKEAYVLPPAAPAAPAEAEPVPGD
;
A
#
# COMPACT_ATOMS: atom_id res chain seq x y z
N GLU A 1 26.40 18.60 -1.58
CA GLU A 1 25.07 18.02 -1.78
C GLU A 1 24.47 17.38 -0.53
N SER A 2 25.03 16.28 0.00
CA SER A 2 24.43 15.57 1.14
C SER A 2 24.51 16.30 2.49
N GLY A 3 25.43 17.26 2.62
CA GLY A 3 25.76 17.89 3.90
C GLY A 3 26.55 16.99 4.86
N VAL A 4 27.09 15.87 4.37
CA VAL A 4 28.01 14.97 5.09
C VAL A 4 29.44 15.31 4.68
N GLU A 5 30.36 15.34 5.65
CA GLU A 5 31.77 15.59 5.43
C GLU A 5 32.40 14.57 4.45
N ALA A 6 33.28 15.05 3.58
CA ALA A 6 33.89 14.21 2.54
C ALA A 6 34.68 13.02 3.13
N ALA A 7 35.36 13.23 4.25
CA ALA A 7 36.11 12.18 4.94
C ALA A 7 35.19 11.05 5.44
N THR A 8 34.01 11.39 5.97
CA THR A 8 33.01 10.40 6.40
C THR A 8 32.45 9.61 5.22
N LEU A 9 32.22 10.26 4.07
CA LEU A 9 31.78 9.55 2.86
C LEU A 9 32.84 8.57 2.36
N GLN A 10 34.12 8.95 2.42
CA GLN A 10 35.22 8.07 2.06
C GLN A 10 35.30 6.85 2.99
N GLU A 11 35.22 7.07 4.31
CA GLU A 11 35.22 6.00 5.30
C GLU A 11 34.07 5.01 5.07
N LEU A 12 32.85 5.51 4.82
CA LEU A 12 31.70 4.66 4.50
C LEU A 12 31.92 3.85 3.21
N ALA A 13 32.51 4.45 2.18
CA ALA A 13 32.82 3.75 0.94
C ALA A 13 33.86 2.64 1.15
N GLU A 14 34.89 2.88 1.96
CA GLU A 14 35.89 1.89 2.34
C GLU A 14 35.25 0.72 3.10
N ILE A 15 34.40 0.99 4.09
CA ILE A 15 33.65 -0.03 4.84
C ILE A 15 32.81 -0.90 3.88
N VAL A 16 32.05 -0.27 2.99
CA VAL A 16 31.19 -0.98 2.03
C VAL A 16 32.03 -1.81 1.07
N SER A 17 33.13 -1.27 0.52
CA SER A 17 33.99 -2.00 -0.41
C SER A 17 34.68 -3.22 0.21
N ASN A 18 35.01 -3.13 1.51
CA ASN A 18 35.66 -4.20 2.26
C ASN A 18 34.68 -5.23 2.84
N SER A 19 33.36 -5.03 2.67
CA SER A 19 32.33 -5.94 3.20
C SER A 19 32.24 -7.27 2.44
N GLY A 20 32.93 -7.43 1.30
CA GLY A 20 32.81 -8.61 0.45
C GLY A 20 31.36 -8.86 0.07
N THR A 21 30.85 -10.08 0.26
CA THR A 21 29.45 -10.42 -0.02
C THR A 21 28.50 -10.16 1.16
N GLN A 22 28.94 -9.44 2.20
CA GLN A 22 28.20 -9.24 3.46
C GLN A 22 27.62 -7.82 3.58
N LEU A 23 27.14 -7.28 2.48
CA LEU A 23 26.41 -6.01 2.44
C LEU A 23 24.91 -6.27 2.42
N ALA A 24 24.20 -5.78 3.44
CA ALA A 24 22.74 -5.77 3.47
C ALA A 24 22.20 -4.34 3.48
N THR A 25 21.44 -3.97 2.45
CA THR A 25 20.76 -2.67 2.37
C THR A 25 19.26 -2.86 2.13
N HIS A 26 18.43 -2.10 2.84
CA HIS A 26 16.99 -2.14 2.67
C HIS A 26 16.43 -0.72 2.58
N ASN A 27 15.52 -0.50 1.63
CA ASN A 27 14.73 0.71 1.53
C ASN A 27 13.30 0.34 1.19
N TRP A 28 12.32 0.97 1.84
CA TRP A 28 10.91 0.71 1.58
C TRP A 28 10.09 1.98 1.55
N ARG A 29 9.85 2.60 2.71
CA ARG A 29 9.11 3.87 2.84
C ARG A 29 10.09 5.03 2.85
N SER A 30 10.55 5.49 4.02
CA SER A 30 11.65 6.46 4.20
C SER A 30 11.96 7.33 2.96
N ALA A 31 13.16 7.23 2.39
CA ALA A 31 13.55 8.01 1.22
C ALA A 31 12.81 7.62 -0.08
N ALA A 32 12.38 6.35 -0.22
CA ALA A 32 11.66 5.85 -1.40
C ALA A 32 10.26 6.45 -1.59
N ALA A 33 9.57 6.74 -0.49
CA ALA A 33 8.22 7.29 -0.42
C ALA A 33 8.20 8.75 0.02
N GLY A 34 9.28 9.24 0.64
CA GLY A 34 9.35 10.62 1.10
C GLY A 34 9.66 11.62 -0.01
N ASN A 35 10.28 11.19 -1.11
CA ASN A 35 10.92 12.07 -2.09
C ASN A 35 10.48 11.76 -3.52
N LEU A 36 10.24 12.80 -4.32
CA LEU A 36 10.34 12.73 -5.79
C LEU A 36 11.68 12.09 -6.18
N GLY A 37 11.63 11.05 -7.01
CA GLY A 37 12.78 10.25 -7.40
C GLY A 37 13.21 9.19 -6.37
N GLY A 38 12.45 8.96 -5.30
CA GLY A 38 12.80 8.04 -4.22
C GLY A 38 13.08 6.60 -4.67
N TRP A 39 12.50 6.17 -5.79
CA TRP A 39 12.77 4.87 -6.42
C TRP A 39 14.22 4.74 -6.90
N GLN A 40 14.91 5.84 -7.25
CA GLN A 40 16.34 5.83 -7.59
C GLN A 40 17.19 5.44 -6.37
N VAL A 41 16.78 5.81 -5.15
CA VAL A 41 17.49 5.40 -3.92
C VAL A 41 17.42 3.89 -3.75
N SER A 42 16.25 3.28 -3.96
CA SER A 42 16.11 1.81 -3.93
C SER A 42 16.94 1.14 -5.02
N ARG A 43 16.95 1.71 -6.24
CA ARG A 43 17.73 1.21 -7.37
C ARG A 43 19.23 1.27 -7.11
N THR A 44 19.76 2.37 -6.59
CA THR A 44 21.19 2.56 -6.33
C THR A 44 21.68 1.72 -5.14
N LEU A 45 20.90 1.62 -4.06
CA LEU A 45 21.22 0.72 -2.96
C LEU A 45 21.25 -0.75 -3.43
N PHE A 46 20.28 -1.17 -4.25
CA PHE A 46 20.30 -2.52 -4.78
C PHE A 46 21.46 -2.77 -5.75
N LEU A 47 21.86 -1.76 -6.54
CA LEU A 47 23.07 -1.82 -7.37
C LEU A 47 24.34 -2.05 -6.55
N LEU A 48 24.46 -1.45 -5.36
CA LEU A 48 25.60 -1.72 -4.48
C LEU A 48 25.68 -3.21 -4.12
N ASN A 49 24.55 -3.84 -3.78
CA ASN A 49 24.54 -5.29 -3.51
C ASN A 49 24.92 -6.13 -4.74
N ALA A 50 24.56 -5.67 -5.94
CA ALA A 50 24.96 -6.33 -7.18
C ALA A 50 26.48 -6.22 -7.40
N LEU A 51 27.08 -5.06 -7.15
CA LEU A 51 28.52 -4.82 -7.30
C LEU A 51 29.36 -5.61 -6.28
N THR A 52 28.87 -5.74 -5.05
CA THR A 52 29.55 -6.51 -4.00
C THR A 52 29.26 -8.01 -4.06
N GLY A 53 28.33 -8.45 -4.91
CA GLY A 53 27.89 -9.85 -4.98
C GLY A 53 27.13 -10.30 -3.73
N SER A 54 26.48 -9.39 -3.01
CA SER A 54 25.81 -9.67 -1.73
C SER A 54 24.32 -10.05 -1.86
N ILE A 55 23.86 -10.40 -3.06
CA ILE A 55 22.45 -10.79 -3.28
C ILE A 55 22.27 -12.27 -2.94
N ALA A 56 21.43 -12.53 -1.94
CA ALA A 56 21.14 -13.87 -1.40
C ALA A 56 22.37 -14.64 -0.91
N THR A 57 23.29 -13.93 -0.26
CA THR A 57 24.47 -14.47 0.43
C THR A 57 24.33 -14.35 1.95
N PRO A 58 25.11 -15.12 2.75
CA PRO A 58 25.18 -14.91 4.20
C PRO A 58 25.66 -13.48 4.54
N GLY A 59 24.87 -12.73 5.30
CA GLY A 59 25.13 -11.31 5.62
C GLY A 59 24.71 -10.32 4.52
N GLY A 60 24.16 -10.82 3.40
CA GLY A 60 23.72 -10.01 2.27
C GLY A 60 22.23 -9.66 2.28
N THR A 61 21.74 -9.08 1.18
CA THR A 61 20.32 -8.76 0.97
C THR A 61 19.59 -9.89 0.23
N PHE A 62 18.47 -10.35 0.78
CA PHE A 62 17.63 -11.36 0.17
C PHE A 62 16.36 -10.75 -0.47
N PRO A 63 16.06 -11.03 -1.75
CA PRO A 63 14.80 -10.60 -2.37
C PRO A 63 13.59 -11.25 -1.70
N ASN A 64 12.63 -10.42 -1.27
CA ASN A 64 11.48 -10.86 -0.48
C ASN A 64 10.63 -11.91 -1.22
N SER A 65 10.38 -11.73 -2.52
CA SER A 65 9.50 -12.61 -3.30
C SER A 65 9.95 -14.08 -3.35
N TRP A 66 11.23 -14.37 -3.08
CA TRP A 66 11.76 -15.74 -3.04
C TRP A 66 11.36 -16.49 -1.77
N ASN A 67 11.11 -15.78 -0.67
CA ASN A 67 10.81 -16.36 0.65
C ASN A 67 9.31 -16.35 0.98
N LYS A 68 8.47 -15.95 0.02
CA LYS A 68 7.01 -15.92 0.18
C LYS A 68 6.36 -17.15 -0.44
N PHE A 69 5.35 -17.70 0.24
CA PHE A 69 4.51 -18.75 -0.31
C PHE A 69 3.03 -18.38 -0.16
N VAL A 70 2.32 -18.29 -1.28
CA VAL A 70 0.87 -18.11 -1.30
C VAL A 70 0.27 -19.38 -1.90
N PRO A 71 -0.36 -20.25 -1.09
CA PRO A 71 -0.94 -21.48 -1.61
C PRO A 71 -2.07 -21.18 -2.59
N ARG A 72 -2.12 -21.94 -3.69
CA ARG A 72 -3.20 -21.84 -4.67
C ARG A 72 -4.56 -22.20 -4.03
N PRO A 73 -5.57 -21.32 -4.13
CA PRO A 73 -6.92 -21.63 -3.65
C PRO A 73 -7.64 -22.64 -4.55
N ILE A 74 -8.79 -23.13 -4.08
CA ILE A 74 -9.61 -24.14 -4.78
C ILE A 74 -9.97 -23.78 -6.22
N ARG A 75 -10.20 -22.49 -6.46
CA ARG A 75 -10.43 -21.85 -7.75
C ARG A 75 -9.76 -20.48 -7.72
N LEU A 76 -9.13 -20.11 -8.83
CA LEU A 76 -8.61 -18.76 -9.03
C LEU A 76 -9.58 -17.99 -9.93
N PRO A 77 -9.89 -16.72 -9.61
CA PRO A 77 -10.69 -15.89 -10.50
C PRO A 77 -9.96 -15.61 -11.81
N ASN A 78 -10.73 -15.41 -12.88
CA ASN A 78 -10.19 -14.98 -14.17
C ASN A 78 -9.63 -13.56 -14.08
N HIS A 79 -8.70 -13.24 -14.99
CA HIS A 79 -8.22 -11.87 -15.13
C HIS A 79 -9.35 -10.96 -15.63
N PRO A 80 -9.49 -9.72 -15.12
CA PRO A 80 -10.44 -8.77 -15.66
C PRO A 80 -10.20 -8.50 -17.14
N LYS A 81 -11.26 -8.31 -17.92
CA LYS A 81 -11.17 -8.06 -19.37
C LYS A 81 -11.07 -6.58 -19.75
N VAL A 82 -11.25 -5.70 -18.78
CA VAL A 82 -11.32 -4.25 -18.98
C VAL A 82 -10.21 -3.53 -18.24
N TRP A 83 -9.80 -2.38 -18.78
CA TRP A 83 -8.91 -1.47 -18.09
C TRP A 83 -9.72 -0.49 -17.22
N ASN A 84 -9.22 -0.17 -16.03
CA ASN A 84 -9.84 0.82 -15.14
C ASN A 84 -8.95 2.07 -15.09
N ASP A 85 -9.32 3.10 -15.84
CA ASP A 85 -8.57 4.36 -15.94
C ASP A 85 -8.65 5.21 -14.65
N LEU A 86 -9.62 4.96 -13.74
CA LEU A 86 -9.69 5.63 -12.44
C LEU A 86 -8.69 5.06 -11.41
N SER A 87 -8.24 3.83 -11.60
CA SER A 87 -7.21 3.20 -10.73
C SER A 87 -5.84 3.17 -11.41
N TRP A 88 -5.81 3.09 -12.74
CA TRP A 88 -4.59 3.00 -13.55
C TRP A 88 -4.60 4.02 -14.69
N PRO A 89 -4.55 5.33 -14.37
CA PRO A 89 -4.54 6.39 -15.38
C PRO A 89 -3.34 6.27 -16.32
N GLN A 90 -3.53 6.67 -17.59
CA GLN A 90 -2.52 6.55 -18.66
C GLN A 90 -1.24 7.35 -18.39
N GLU A 91 -1.30 8.35 -17.52
CA GLU A 91 -0.21 9.23 -17.11
C GLU A 91 0.89 8.51 -16.33
N TYR A 92 0.60 7.34 -15.75
CA TYR A 92 1.54 6.58 -14.93
C TYR A 92 1.79 5.17 -15.50
N PRO A 93 2.33 5.04 -16.73
CA PRO A 93 2.51 3.72 -17.36
C PRO A 93 3.46 2.81 -16.56
N LEU A 94 4.39 3.38 -15.80
CA LEU A 94 5.43 2.66 -15.07
C LEU A 94 5.14 2.47 -13.57
N SER A 95 3.96 2.85 -13.07
CA SER A 95 3.63 2.65 -11.66
C SER A 95 3.52 1.17 -11.27
N MET A 96 3.96 0.77 -10.09
CA MET A 96 3.80 -0.64 -9.67
C MET A 96 2.42 -0.90 -9.02
N MET A 97 1.83 0.15 -8.45
CA MET A 97 0.57 0.10 -7.70
C MET A 97 -0.45 1.07 -8.31
N GLU A 98 -1.71 0.87 -7.98
CA GLU A 98 -2.80 1.75 -8.41
C GLU A 98 -2.65 3.17 -7.84
N MET A 99 -3.20 4.15 -8.57
CA MET A 99 -3.18 5.57 -8.23
C MET A 99 -4.40 5.96 -7.38
N SER A 100 -4.82 5.10 -6.45
CA SER A 100 -6.09 5.26 -5.73
C SER A 100 -6.18 6.53 -4.89
N PHE A 101 -5.04 7.08 -4.44
CA PHE A 101 -5.00 8.36 -3.73
C PHE A 101 -5.34 9.58 -4.62
N LEU A 102 -5.36 9.43 -5.95
CA LEU A 102 -5.77 10.47 -6.91
C LEU A 102 -7.26 10.42 -7.24
N LEU A 103 -8.01 9.43 -6.73
CA LEU A 103 -9.40 9.18 -7.12
C LEU A 103 -10.32 10.41 -7.02
N PRO A 104 -10.27 11.24 -5.94
CA PRO A 104 -11.08 12.46 -5.88
C PRO A 104 -10.82 13.42 -7.04
N HIS A 105 -9.55 13.59 -7.43
CA HIS A 105 -9.20 14.49 -8.53
C HIS A 105 -9.59 13.93 -9.89
N LEU A 106 -9.38 12.64 -10.13
CA LEU A 106 -9.76 11.98 -11.39
C LEU A 106 -11.27 12.05 -11.64
N VAL A 107 -12.07 11.86 -10.58
CA VAL A 107 -13.54 11.96 -10.65
C VAL A 107 -14.01 13.42 -10.76
N LYS A 108 -13.30 14.37 -10.12
CA LYS A 108 -13.53 15.82 -10.24
C LYS A 108 -13.28 16.32 -11.67
N GLU A 109 -12.32 15.74 -12.39
CA GLU A 109 -12.08 15.99 -13.82
C GLU A 109 -13.14 15.39 -14.76
N GLY A 110 -14.12 14.66 -14.24
CA GLY A 110 -15.17 14.05 -15.06
C GLY A 110 -14.73 12.78 -15.79
N ARG A 111 -13.64 12.12 -15.37
CA ARG A 111 -13.15 10.87 -15.98
C ARG A 111 -14.09 9.66 -15.75
N GLY A 112 -15.08 9.80 -14.88
CA GLY A 112 -16.09 8.80 -14.62
C GLY A 112 -16.80 9.03 -13.30
N LYS A 113 -17.72 8.12 -12.97
CA LYS A 113 -18.35 8.00 -11.66
C LYS A 113 -18.22 6.57 -11.17
N ILE A 114 -18.38 6.37 -9.86
CA ILE A 114 -18.37 5.05 -9.25
C ILE A 114 -19.80 4.72 -8.86
N ASP A 115 -20.37 3.67 -9.44
CA ASP A 115 -21.73 3.25 -9.11
C ASP A 115 -21.80 2.72 -7.66
N THR A 116 -20.96 1.73 -7.34
CA THR A 116 -20.86 1.14 -6.01
C THR A 116 -19.40 1.15 -5.55
N TYR A 117 -19.12 1.78 -4.41
CA TYR A 117 -17.81 1.85 -3.79
C TYR A 117 -17.76 1.00 -2.51
N ILE A 118 -17.00 -0.09 -2.52
CA ILE A 118 -16.79 -0.93 -1.34
C ILE A 118 -15.39 -0.66 -0.78
N SER A 119 -15.31 0.12 0.30
CA SER A 119 -14.05 0.38 1.01
C SER A 119 -13.78 -0.74 2.01
N ARG A 120 -12.75 -1.56 1.76
CA ARG A 120 -12.40 -2.73 2.59
C ARG A 120 -11.15 -2.47 3.44
N VAL A 121 -11.34 -2.32 4.75
CA VAL A 121 -10.27 -2.02 5.73
C VAL A 121 -9.39 -0.83 5.26
N TYR A 122 -10.02 0.09 4.54
CA TYR A 122 -9.38 1.24 3.92
C TYR A 122 -10.11 2.49 4.39
N ASN A 123 -9.34 3.47 4.84
CA ASN A 123 -9.85 4.72 5.39
C ASN A 123 -9.21 5.89 4.61
N PRO A 124 -9.71 6.16 3.39
CA PRO A 124 -9.10 7.13 2.50
C PRO A 124 -9.06 8.55 3.07
N VAL A 125 -10.09 8.99 3.80
CA VAL A 125 -10.13 10.33 4.43
C VAL A 125 -8.95 10.57 5.36
N TRP A 126 -8.43 9.52 6.01
CA TRP A 126 -7.29 9.63 6.93
C TRP A 126 -5.96 9.19 6.34
N THR A 127 -5.96 8.10 5.59
CA THR A 127 -4.72 7.45 5.15
C THR A 127 -4.08 8.17 3.97
N ASN A 128 -4.88 8.81 3.12
CA ASN A 128 -4.38 9.51 1.94
C ASN A 128 -4.05 10.97 2.27
N PRO A 129 -3.22 11.63 1.43
CA PRO A 129 -3.22 13.08 1.35
C PRO A 129 -4.62 13.63 1.00
N ASP A 130 -4.82 14.92 1.25
CA ASP A 130 -5.99 15.69 0.82
C ASP A 130 -7.33 15.04 1.22
N GLY A 131 -7.47 14.75 2.51
CA GLY A 131 -8.66 14.10 3.03
C GLY A 131 -9.95 14.92 2.85
N PHE A 132 -9.89 16.25 2.67
CA PHE A 132 -11.08 17.06 2.38
C PHE A 132 -11.62 16.85 0.97
N SER A 133 -10.76 16.68 -0.04
CA SER A 133 -11.24 16.24 -1.37
C SER A 133 -11.87 14.85 -1.32
N TRP A 134 -11.41 13.96 -0.43
CA TRP A 134 -12.08 12.68 -0.17
C TRP A 134 -13.45 12.86 0.48
N ILE A 135 -13.60 13.77 1.43
CA ILE A 135 -14.89 14.12 2.03
C ILE A 135 -15.85 14.66 0.95
N GLU A 136 -15.38 15.55 0.07
CA GLU A 136 -16.17 16.04 -1.07
C GLU A 136 -16.64 14.91 -1.97
N LEU A 137 -15.75 13.97 -2.33
CA LEU A 137 -16.08 12.82 -3.19
C LEU A 137 -17.10 11.88 -2.52
N LEU A 138 -16.87 11.51 -1.26
CA LEU A 138 -17.71 10.54 -0.54
C LEU A 138 -19.09 11.12 -0.19
N SER A 139 -19.21 12.44 -0.11
CA SER A 139 -20.49 13.11 0.20
C SER A 139 -21.33 13.43 -1.03
N ASP A 140 -20.83 13.16 -2.25
CA ASP A 140 -21.51 13.49 -3.50
C ASP A 140 -22.10 12.22 -4.17
N PRO A 141 -23.42 12.00 -4.07
CA PRO A 141 -24.07 10.81 -4.63
C PRO A 141 -24.03 10.76 -6.17
N GLU A 142 -23.78 11.89 -6.85
CA GLU A 142 -23.61 11.91 -8.30
C GLU A 142 -22.23 11.36 -8.73
N LYS A 143 -21.28 11.33 -7.80
CA LYS A 143 -19.91 10.81 -8.02
C LYS A 143 -19.74 9.40 -7.48
N ILE A 144 -20.29 9.11 -6.31
CA ILE A 144 -20.35 7.77 -5.72
C ILE A 144 -21.82 7.44 -5.47
N GLY A 145 -22.39 6.55 -6.28
CA GLY A 145 -23.81 6.20 -6.18
C GLY A 145 -24.17 5.49 -4.89
N PHE A 146 -23.27 4.65 -4.37
CA PHE A 146 -23.48 3.87 -3.14
C PHE A 146 -22.16 3.48 -2.48
N HIS A 147 -21.93 3.89 -1.24
CA HIS A 147 -20.72 3.61 -0.46
C HIS A 147 -20.99 2.61 0.67
N VAL A 148 -20.28 1.48 0.63
CA VAL A 148 -20.25 0.49 1.72
C VAL A 148 -18.86 0.47 2.37
N ALA A 149 -18.82 0.70 3.68
CA ALA A 149 -17.60 0.64 4.49
C ALA A 149 -17.49 -0.70 5.24
N LEU A 150 -16.59 -1.56 4.78
CA LEU A 150 -16.21 -2.81 5.44
C LEU A 150 -15.04 -2.53 6.38
N THR A 151 -15.32 -2.33 7.66
CA THR A 151 -14.31 -1.91 8.64
C THR A 151 -14.47 -2.63 9.99
N PRO A 152 -13.37 -3.04 10.64
CA PRO A 152 -13.44 -3.67 11.96
C PRO A 152 -13.65 -2.65 13.10
N THR A 153 -13.36 -1.38 12.84
CA THR A 153 -13.53 -0.28 13.81
C THR A 153 -14.15 0.92 13.13
N TRP A 154 -14.81 1.78 13.89
CA TRP A 154 -15.28 3.07 13.37
C TRP A 154 -14.11 3.90 12.83
N ASN A 155 -14.30 4.54 11.68
CA ASN A 155 -13.27 5.36 11.03
C ASN A 155 -13.88 6.58 10.33
N GLU A 156 -13.02 7.54 9.98
CA GLU A 156 -13.38 8.84 9.41
C GLU A 156 -14.17 8.71 8.10
N SER A 157 -13.76 7.79 7.22
CA SER A 157 -14.45 7.56 5.94
C SER A 157 -15.85 6.94 6.13
N ALA A 158 -16.05 6.15 7.19
CA ALA A 158 -17.32 5.50 7.47
C ALA A 158 -18.44 6.49 7.85
N PHE A 159 -18.12 7.71 8.29
CA PHE A 159 -19.13 8.74 8.54
C PHE A 159 -19.86 9.20 7.27
N PHE A 160 -19.30 8.91 6.10
CA PHE A 160 -19.84 9.29 4.79
C PHE A 160 -20.36 8.08 4.00
N ALA A 161 -20.44 6.89 4.62
CA ALA A 161 -20.92 5.68 3.97
C ALA A 161 -22.43 5.51 4.13
N ASP A 162 -23.09 4.94 3.13
CA ASP A 162 -24.50 4.54 3.20
C ASP A 162 -24.69 3.34 4.14
N TYR A 163 -23.73 2.39 4.09
CA TYR A 163 -23.72 1.22 4.96
C TYR A 163 -22.35 0.98 5.57
N ILE A 164 -22.36 0.59 6.85
CA ILE A 164 -21.18 0.18 7.59
C ILE A 164 -21.37 -1.29 7.96
N LEU A 165 -20.47 -2.13 7.48
CA LEU A 165 -20.49 -3.57 7.73
C LEU A 165 -19.33 -3.94 8.68
N PRO A 166 -19.65 -4.35 9.93
CA PRO A 166 -18.63 -4.74 10.90
C PRO A 166 -17.88 -6.00 10.46
N MET A 167 -16.56 -5.88 10.32
CA MET A 167 -15.68 -6.98 9.92
C MET A 167 -14.83 -7.48 11.09
N GLY A 168 -14.60 -8.78 11.16
CA GLY A 168 -13.85 -9.41 12.25
C GLY A 168 -12.40 -8.95 12.32
N HIS A 169 -11.90 -8.74 13.53
CA HIS A 169 -10.47 -8.59 13.79
C HIS A 169 -9.72 -9.89 13.45
N SER A 170 -8.38 -9.83 13.47
CA SER A 170 -7.55 -11.00 13.17
C SER A 170 -7.90 -12.22 14.02
N SER A 171 -8.21 -12.04 15.30
CA SER A 171 -8.58 -13.13 16.23
C SER A 171 -9.96 -13.74 15.97
N GLU A 172 -10.74 -13.18 15.05
CA GLU A 172 -12.15 -13.51 14.80
C GLU A 172 -12.36 -14.08 13.40
N ARG A 173 -11.29 -14.43 12.69
CA ARG A 173 -11.36 -14.91 11.31
C ARG A 173 -10.30 -15.93 10.95
N HIS A 174 -10.59 -16.72 9.93
CA HIS A 174 -9.61 -17.56 9.26
C HIS A 174 -8.71 -16.76 8.33
N ASP A 175 -7.41 -17.10 8.29
CA ASP A 175 -6.47 -16.48 7.35
C ASP A 175 -5.23 -17.35 7.14
N THR A 176 -4.56 -17.21 5.99
CA THR A 176 -3.23 -17.79 5.75
C THR A 176 -2.19 -16.69 5.64
N ILE A 177 -1.03 -16.89 6.27
CA ILE A 177 0.00 -15.86 6.35
C ILE A 177 1.36 -16.47 6.00
N SER A 178 2.14 -15.74 5.20
CA SER A 178 3.52 -16.04 4.83
C SER A 178 4.30 -14.73 4.80
N TYR A 179 5.31 -14.60 5.66
CA TYR A 179 6.20 -13.44 5.75
C TYR A 179 7.65 -13.83 5.47
N GLU A 180 8.43 -12.89 4.97
CA GLU A 180 9.78 -13.11 4.44
C GLU A 180 10.84 -13.00 5.55
N GLN A 181 10.79 -13.90 6.55
CA GLN A 181 11.56 -13.78 7.80
C GLN A 181 12.96 -14.41 7.78
N TYR A 182 13.20 -15.37 6.89
CA TYR A 182 14.47 -16.10 6.75
C TYR A 182 14.59 -16.69 5.34
N ASP A 183 15.73 -17.31 5.02
CA ASP A 183 15.94 -18.08 3.77
C ASP A 183 15.12 -19.39 3.79
N GLY A 184 13.84 -19.23 3.51
CA GLY A 184 12.84 -20.28 3.56
C GLY A 184 11.44 -19.76 3.24
N GLN A 185 10.53 -20.70 3.09
CA GLN A 185 9.13 -20.46 2.80
C GLN A 185 8.31 -21.21 3.85
N TYR A 186 7.33 -20.52 4.43
CA TYR A 186 6.38 -21.13 5.35
C TYR A 186 4.98 -20.60 5.10
N VAL A 187 3.99 -21.36 5.55
CA VAL A 187 2.60 -20.94 5.64
C VAL A 187 2.13 -21.15 7.06
N SER A 188 1.49 -20.14 7.63
CA SER A 188 0.77 -20.24 8.90
C SER A 188 -0.73 -20.09 8.67
N PHE A 189 -1.52 -20.76 9.50
CA PHE A 189 -2.97 -20.75 9.47
C PHE A 189 -3.52 -20.17 10.76
N ARG A 190 -4.33 -19.13 10.62
CA ARG A 190 -5.08 -18.51 11.71
C ARG A 190 -6.51 -19.05 11.72
N GLN A 191 -7.04 -19.25 12.93
CA GLN A 191 -8.43 -19.62 13.18
C GLN A 191 -9.08 -18.59 14.12
N PRO A 192 -10.41 -18.37 14.04
CA PRO A 192 -11.13 -17.56 15.01
C PRO A 192 -11.00 -18.18 16.42
N VAL A 193 -10.43 -17.44 17.36
CA VAL A 193 -9.99 -17.94 18.66
C VAL A 193 -11.18 -18.46 19.49
N LEU A 194 -12.26 -17.69 19.56
CA LEU A 194 -13.45 -18.06 20.35
C LEU A 194 -14.19 -19.24 19.74
N ARG A 195 -14.32 -19.29 18.41
CA ARG A 195 -14.88 -20.43 17.69
C ARG A 195 -14.09 -21.70 18.00
N ALA A 196 -12.77 -21.67 17.82
CA ALA A 196 -11.90 -22.82 18.06
C ALA A 196 -11.91 -23.26 19.54
N ALA A 197 -11.99 -22.31 20.48
CA ALA A 197 -12.09 -22.61 21.91
C ALA A 197 -13.40 -23.33 22.26
N ARG A 198 -14.55 -22.81 21.81
CA ARG A 198 -15.87 -23.41 22.06
C ARG A 198 -16.04 -24.78 21.39
N GLN A 199 -15.52 -24.95 20.19
CA GLN A 199 -15.46 -26.26 19.53
C GLN A 199 -14.68 -27.30 20.35
N ARG A 200 -13.55 -26.92 20.96
CA ARG A 200 -12.79 -27.80 21.86
C ARG A 200 -13.51 -28.10 23.18
N LEU A 201 -14.50 -27.30 23.55
CA LEU A 201 -15.39 -27.54 24.68
C LEU A 201 -16.62 -28.39 24.30
N GLY A 202 -16.69 -28.87 23.06
CA GLY A 202 -17.76 -29.77 22.58
C GLY A 202 -18.94 -29.07 21.91
N GLU A 203 -18.83 -27.76 21.61
CA GLU A 203 -19.87 -27.03 20.89
C GLU A 203 -19.73 -27.17 19.36
N GLU A 204 -20.81 -27.54 18.68
CA GLU A 204 -20.87 -27.56 17.21
C GLU A 204 -21.12 -26.14 16.67
N ILE A 205 -20.09 -25.52 16.08
CA ILE A 205 -20.15 -24.16 15.54
C ILE A 205 -19.67 -24.16 14.08
N THR A 206 -20.58 -23.85 13.16
CA THR A 206 -20.32 -23.85 11.71
C THR A 206 -20.18 -22.45 11.13
N ASP A 207 -20.73 -21.44 11.79
CA ASP A 207 -20.68 -20.02 11.42
C ASP A 207 -19.91 -19.22 12.47
N THR A 208 -18.96 -18.39 12.06
CA THR A 208 -18.12 -17.65 13.01
C THR A 208 -18.93 -16.60 13.79
N ARG A 209 -20.07 -16.14 13.28
CA ARG A 209 -20.96 -15.18 13.96
C ARG A 209 -21.53 -15.75 15.26
N ASP A 210 -21.77 -17.06 15.33
CA ASP A 210 -22.31 -17.72 16.53
C ASP A 210 -21.31 -17.74 17.70
N ALA A 211 -20.03 -17.54 17.41
CA ALA A 211 -18.95 -17.46 18.39
C ALA A 211 -18.41 -16.04 18.63
N ASN A 212 -18.82 -15.07 17.82
CA ASN A 212 -18.35 -13.70 17.92
C ASN A 212 -19.10 -12.97 19.05
N PRO A 213 -18.43 -12.15 19.88
CA PRO A 213 -19.10 -11.36 20.92
C PRO A 213 -20.02 -10.26 20.37
N GLY A 214 -19.93 -9.93 19.08
CA GLY A 214 -20.82 -8.99 18.39
C GLY A 214 -21.36 -9.54 17.07
N GLU A 215 -22.19 -8.74 16.39
CA GLU A 215 -22.76 -9.06 15.07
C GLU A 215 -21.74 -8.80 13.94
N VAL A 216 -20.65 -9.54 13.97
CA VAL A 216 -19.47 -9.29 13.13
C VAL A 216 -19.22 -10.45 12.18
N TRP A 217 -19.02 -10.14 10.91
CA TRP A 217 -18.69 -11.14 9.89
C TRP A 217 -17.20 -11.46 9.88
N GLU A 218 -16.84 -12.74 9.69
CA GLU A 218 -15.55 -13.04 9.06
C GLU A 218 -15.67 -12.89 7.54
N GLU A 219 -14.62 -12.36 6.91
CA GLU A 219 -14.71 -11.94 5.51
C GLU A 219 -14.95 -13.11 4.54
N ASN A 220 -14.39 -14.29 4.80
CA ASN A 220 -14.60 -15.46 3.95
C ASN A 220 -16.09 -15.84 3.89
N GLU A 221 -16.74 -15.96 5.05
CA GLU A 221 -18.17 -16.27 5.16
C GLU A 221 -19.02 -15.17 4.52
N PHE A 222 -18.67 -13.89 4.72
CA PHE A 222 -19.36 -12.77 4.09
C PHE A 222 -19.32 -12.83 2.57
N TRP A 223 -18.13 -13.01 1.96
CA TRP A 223 -18.02 -13.07 0.51
C TRP A 223 -18.70 -14.30 -0.09
N ILE A 224 -18.66 -15.45 0.58
CA ILE A 224 -19.40 -16.66 0.18
C ILE A 224 -20.91 -16.37 0.17
N GLU A 225 -21.43 -15.81 1.26
CA GLU A 225 -22.86 -15.51 1.41
C GLU A 225 -23.33 -14.47 0.38
N LEU A 226 -22.60 -13.36 0.25
CA LEU A 226 -22.95 -12.28 -0.67
C LEU A 226 -22.96 -12.74 -2.12
N THR A 227 -21.96 -13.53 -2.54
CA THR A 227 -21.88 -14.02 -3.92
C THR A 227 -23.08 -14.89 -4.29
N TRP A 228 -23.50 -15.78 -3.38
CA TRP A 228 -24.68 -16.62 -3.59
C TRP A 228 -26.00 -15.86 -3.57
N ARG A 229 -26.07 -14.70 -2.90
CA ARG A 229 -27.25 -13.82 -2.95
C ARG A 229 -27.31 -12.99 -4.21
N ILE A 230 -26.16 -12.57 -4.75
CA ILE A 230 -26.07 -11.84 -6.01
C ILE A 230 -26.39 -12.77 -7.19
N ASP A 231 -25.94 -14.02 -7.14
CA ASP A 231 -26.05 -14.98 -8.24
C ASP A 231 -26.73 -16.31 -7.81
N PRO A 232 -28.00 -16.29 -7.35
CA PRO A 232 -28.66 -17.47 -6.80
C PRO A 232 -28.84 -18.60 -7.83
N HIS A 233 -28.92 -18.24 -9.12
CA HIS A 233 -29.12 -19.18 -10.22
C HIS A 233 -27.87 -19.44 -11.07
N GLY A 234 -26.74 -18.77 -10.80
CA GLY A 234 -25.48 -18.99 -11.51
C GLY A 234 -25.36 -18.29 -12.86
N ALA A 235 -26.26 -17.34 -13.17
CA ALA A 235 -26.29 -16.64 -14.44
C ALA A 235 -25.07 -15.72 -14.63
N LEU A 236 -24.46 -15.24 -13.55
CA LEU A 236 -23.25 -14.41 -13.60
C LEU A 236 -21.96 -15.23 -13.54
N GLY A 237 -22.05 -16.53 -13.18
CA GLY A 237 -20.90 -17.44 -13.02
C GLY A 237 -20.03 -17.14 -11.81
N ILE A 238 -20.40 -16.17 -10.96
CA ILE A 238 -19.60 -15.80 -9.78
C ILE A 238 -19.79 -16.81 -8.65
N ARG A 239 -20.95 -17.47 -8.56
CA ARG A 239 -21.22 -18.47 -7.51
C ARG A 239 -20.31 -19.68 -7.62
N ASP A 240 -19.87 -20.04 -8.83
CA ASP A 240 -19.05 -21.22 -9.12
C ASP A 240 -17.70 -21.14 -8.37
N PHE A 241 -17.19 -19.92 -8.13
CA PHE A 241 -15.96 -19.72 -7.34
C PHE A 241 -16.11 -20.20 -5.89
N PHE A 242 -17.32 -20.14 -5.34
CA PHE A 242 -17.67 -20.50 -3.96
C PHE A 242 -18.60 -21.72 -3.86
N GLU A 243 -18.69 -22.53 -4.91
CA GLU A 243 -19.44 -23.79 -4.88
C GLU A 243 -18.59 -24.92 -4.28
N SER A 244 -19.19 -25.73 -3.40
CA SER A 244 -18.50 -26.87 -2.80
C SER A 244 -18.12 -27.92 -3.86
N LYS A 245 -16.88 -28.42 -3.80
CA LYS A 245 -16.46 -29.59 -4.59
C LYS A 245 -16.98 -30.90 -3.98
N LYS A 246 -17.21 -30.92 -2.66
CA LYS A 246 -17.73 -32.08 -1.93
C LYS A 246 -19.25 -32.21 -2.02
N ARG A 247 -19.96 -31.09 -2.12
CA ARG A 247 -21.43 -31.00 -2.18
C ARG A 247 -21.85 -30.08 -3.35
N PRO A 248 -21.82 -30.58 -4.60
CA PRO A 248 -22.23 -29.78 -5.75
C PRO A 248 -23.64 -29.19 -5.57
N GLY A 249 -23.82 -27.93 -5.97
CA GLY A 249 -25.05 -27.17 -5.74
C GLY A 249 -25.14 -26.47 -4.38
N GLU A 250 -24.13 -26.59 -3.51
CA GLU A 250 -24.09 -25.93 -2.21
C GLU A 250 -22.90 -24.96 -2.06
N LYS A 251 -23.00 -24.05 -1.08
CA LYS A 251 -21.90 -23.17 -0.66
C LYS A 251 -20.72 -24.00 -0.15
N ILE A 252 -19.51 -23.59 -0.53
CA ILE A 252 -18.29 -24.08 0.09
C ILE A 252 -18.24 -23.63 1.55
N THR A 253 -17.76 -24.50 2.45
CA THR A 253 -17.46 -24.09 3.83
C THR A 253 -16.03 -23.59 3.93
N VAL A 254 -15.75 -22.78 4.96
CA VAL A 254 -14.38 -22.32 5.24
C VAL A 254 -13.41 -23.50 5.45
N ASP A 255 -13.86 -24.54 6.15
CA ASP A 255 -13.11 -25.78 6.35
C ASP A 255 -12.80 -26.50 5.04
N GLU A 256 -13.75 -26.56 4.11
CA GLU A 256 -13.52 -27.16 2.80
C GLU A 256 -12.52 -26.34 1.98
N TYR A 257 -12.64 -25.02 2.00
CA TYR A 257 -11.74 -24.11 1.29
C TYR A 257 -10.28 -24.27 1.76
N TYR A 258 -10.02 -24.14 3.06
CA TYR A 258 -8.67 -24.28 3.61
C TYR A 258 -8.18 -25.72 3.59
N GLY A 259 -9.04 -26.69 3.90
CA GLY A 259 -8.69 -28.11 3.85
C GLY A 259 -8.24 -28.55 2.46
N TRP A 260 -8.99 -28.19 1.41
CA TRP A 260 -8.59 -28.46 0.03
C TRP A 260 -7.26 -27.79 -0.31
N MET A 261 -7.09 -26.52 0.08
CA MET A 261 -5.87 -25.77 -0.21
C MET A 261 -4.64 -26.38 0.48
N PHE A 262 -4.75 -26.82 1.73
CA PHE A 262 -3.65 -27.47 2.45
C PHE A 262 -3.32 -28.85 1.90
N GLU A 263 -4.34 -29.60 1.48
CA GLU A 263 -4.17 -30.92 0.88
C GLU A 263 -3.54 -30.85 -0.53
N ASN A 264 -3.88 -29.84 -1.33
CA ASN A 264 -3.54 -29.81 -2.76
C ASN A 264 -2.46 -28.79 -3.14
N SER A 265 -2.16 -27.82 -2.28
CA SER A 265 -1.28 -26.69 -2.61
C SER A 265 -0.11 -26.46 -1.64
N LEU A 266 0.04 -27.30 -0.61
CA LEU A 266 1.20 -27.28 0.29
C LEU A 266 2.03 -28.56 0.09
N PRO A 267 3.12 -28.50 -0.71
CA PRO A 267 3.98 -29.66 -0.95
C PRO A 267 4.48 -30.28 0.35
N GLY A 268 4.36 -31.59 0.50
CA GLY A 268 4.85 -32.34 1.67
C GLY A 268 3.97 -32.27 2.91
N LEU A 269 2.94 -31.41 2.95
CA LEU A 269 2.03 -31.32 4.09
C LEU A 269 1.12 -32.57 4.22
N PRO A 270 0.51 -33.11 3.15
CA PRO A 270 -0.31 -34.31 3.25
C PRO A 270 0.42 -35.50 3.86
N GLU A 271 1.66 -35.77 3.42
CA GLU A 271 2.48 -36.85 3.92
C GLU A 271 2.85 -36.65 5.38
N LYS A 272 3.20 -35.40 5.75
CA LYS A 272 3.53 -35.05 7.13
C LYS A 272 2.33 -35.19 8.07
N ALA A 273 1.15 -34.76 7.64
CA ALA A 273 -0.07 -34.89 8.42
C ALA A 273 -0.44 -36.37 8.61
N ALA A 274 -0.37 -37.17 7.53
CA ALA A 274 -0.67 -38.60 7.57
C ALA A 274 0.27 -39.39 8.50
N ALA A 275 1.56 -39.01 8.57
CA ALA A 275 2.52 -39.62 9.50
C ALA A 275 2.14 -39.48 10.98
N GLU A 276 1.27 -38.52 11.31
CA GLU A 276 0.73 -38.29 12.65
C GLU A 276 -0.74 -38.73 12.79
N GLY A 277 -1.32 -39.37 11.76
CA GLY A 277 -2.73 -39.74 11.73
C GLY A 277 -3.69 -38.55 11.66
N LEU A 278 -3.25 -37.43 11.08
CA LEU A 278 -4.03 -36.20 10.92
C LEU A 278 -4.33 -35.93 9.43
N SER A 279 -5.43 -35.26 9.14
CA SER A 279 -5.62 -34.56 7.87
C SER A 279 -4.76 -33.29 7.80
N PRO A 280 -4.48 -32.74 6.59
CA PRO A 280 -3.76 -31.47 6.44
C PRO A 280 -4.40 -30.32 7.20
N LEU A 281 -5.73 -30.25 7.23
CA LEU A 281 -6.47 -29.23 7.99
C LEU A 281 -6.23 -29.41 9.50
N GLU A 282 -6.36 -30.63 10.03
CA GLU A 282 -6.11 -30.91 11.45
C GLU A 282 -4.66 -30.62 11.85
N TYR A 283 -3.69 -30.96 11.00
CA TYR A 283 -2.29 -30.61 11.21
C TYR A 283 -2.13 -29.08 11.34
N MET A 284 -2.66 -28.31 10.37
CA MET A 284 -2.57 -26.85 10.41
C MET A 284 -3.32 -26.26 11.60
N ARG A 285 -4.43 -26.88 12.03
CA ARG A 285 -5.16 -26.47 13.23
C ARG A 285 -4.40 -26.71 14.52
N ARG A 286 -3.64 -27.80 14.57
CA ARG A 286 -2.85 -28.23 15.74
C ARG A 286 -1.55 -27.43 15.87
N TYR A 287 -0.80 -27.28 14.78
CA TYR A 287 0.53 -26.69 14.79
C TYR A 287 0.55 -25.20 14.40
N GLY A 288 -0.46 -24.72 13.68
CA GLY A 288 -0.57 -23.32 13.26
C GLY A 288 0.39 -22.90 12.14
N ALA A 289 1.49 -23.61 11.89
CA ALA A 289 2.44 -23.30 10.82
C ALA A 289 3.14 -24.53 10.23
N TYR A 290 3.57 -24.39 8.98
CA TYR A 290 4.30 -25.40 8.22
C TYR A 290 5.40 -24.75 7.38
N GLU A 291 6.65 -25.20 7.56
CA GLU A 291 7.79 -24.84 6.70
C GLU A 291 7.68 -25.62 5.39
N VAL A 292 7.44 -24.91 4.29
CA VAL A 292 7.27 -25.48 2.94
C VAL A 292 8.62 -25.78 2.32
N ARG A 293 9.59 -24.87 2.48
CA ARG A 293 10.92 -25.02 1.91
C ARG A 293 11.93 -24.33 2.80
N LYS A 294 13.06 -24.98 3.03
CA LYS A 294 14.21 -24.40 3.72
C LYS A 294 15.33 -24.16 2.72
N LYS A 295 16.11 -23.09 2.92
CA LYS A 295 17.24 -22.71 2.05
C LYS A 295 16.81 -22.60 0.59
N VAL A 296 15.96 -21.61 0.30
CA VAL A 296 15.60 -21.26 -1.08
C VAL A 296 16.85 -20.86 -1.85
N GLY A 297 17.75 -20.09 -1.22
CA GLY A 297 19.01 -19.65 -1.78
C GLY A 297 18.87 -18.69 -2.96
N ALA A 298 19.95 -18.55 -3.73
CA ALA A 298 20.03 -17.68 -4.91
C ALA A 298 19.22 -18.25 -6.08
N VAL A 299 17.93 -17.89 -6.16
CA VAL A 299 17.02 -18.37 -7.23
C VAL A 299 17.58 -18.08 -8.62
N TYR A 300 18.21 -16.92 -8.82
CA TYR A 300 18.80 -16.53 -10.11
C TYR A 300 19.91 -17.47 -10.61
N ALA A 301 20.59 -18.17 -9.70
CA ALA A 301 21.68 -19.09 -10.00
C ALA A 301 21.24 -20.55 -10.08
N GLN A 302 19.96 -20.85 -9.80
CA GLN A 302 19.43 -22.20 -9.92
C GLN A 302 19.42 -22.61 -11.40
N GLU A 303 19.88 -23.82 -11.67
CA GLU A 303 19.86 -24.39 -13.02
C GLU A 303 18.42 -24.66 -13.48
N VAL A 304 18.18 -24.47 -14.77
CA VAL A 304 16.93 -24.91 -15.40
C VAL A 304 17.04 -26.41 -15.67
N PRO A 305 16.10 -27.23 -15.17
CA PRO A 305 16.11 -28.66 -15.46
C PRO A 305 15.97 -28.94 -16.96
N GLU A 306 16.65 -29.99 -17.46
CA GLU A 306 16.56 -30.42 -18.87
C GLU A 306 15.12 -30.70 -19.33
N THR A 307 14.25 -31.16 -18.42
CA THR A 307 12.82 -31.38 -18.69
C THR A 307 12.06 -30.09 -19.04
N GLU A 308 12.63 -28.92 -18.77
CA GLU A 308 12.09 -27.61 -19.12
C GLU A 308 12.78 -26.99 -20.35
N LEU A 309 13.63 -27.74 -21.08
CA LEU A 309 14.43 -27.24 -22.21
C LEU A 309 14.06 -27.90 -23.54
N ASP A 310 12.78 -27.93 -23.88
CA ASP A 310 12.29 -28.40 -25.18
C ASP A 310 12.36 -27.29 -26.25
N ASP A 311 12.76 -27.63 -27.49
CA ASP A 311 12.97 -26.69 -28.60
C ASP A 311 13.72 -25.41 -28.16
N ARG A 312 14.93 -25.62 -27.61
CA ARG A 312 15.75 -24.57 -27.02
C ARG A 312 16.19 -23.55 -28.08
N HIS A 313 15.88 -22.28 -27.83
CA HIS A 313 16.44 -21.13 -28.55
C HIS A 313 17.23 -20.24 -27.60
N VAL A 314 18.43 -19.81 -28.00
CA VAL A 314 19.25 -18.84 -27.27
C VAL A 314 19.42 -17.62 -28.14
N ASP A 315 19.03 -16.45 -27.62
CA ASP A 315 19.13 -15.21 -28.37
C ASP A 315 20.50 -14.51 -28.20
N GLY A 316 20.68 -13.38 -28.88
CA GLY A 316 21.92 -12.59 -28.83
C GLY A 316 22.25 -11.98 -27.46
N LEU A 317 21.33 -11.98 -26.50
CA LEU A 317 21.56 -11.54 -25.11
C LEU A 317 21.83 -12.72 -24.17
N GLY A 318 21.87 -13.94 -24.71
CA GLY A 318 22.02 -15.18 -23.97
C GLY A 318 20.75 -15.58 -23.22
N ARG A 319 19.57 -15.03 -23.55
CA ARG A 319 18.29 -15.47 -22.98
C ARG A 319 17.91 -16.82 -23.59
N VAL A 320 17.40 -17.71 -22.76
CA VAL A 320 17.01 -19.07 -23.17
C VAL A 320 15.49 -19.19 -23.20
N PHE A 321 14.97 -19.59 -24.35
CA PHE A 321 13.55 -19.79 -24.63
C PHE A 321 13.26 -21.26 -24.93
N THR A 322 12.05 -21.72 -24.61
CA THR A 322 11.62 -23.11 -24.75
C THR A 322 10.14 -23.22 -25.11
N ARG A 323 9.75 -24.31 -25.80
CA ARG A 323 8.35 -24.74 -25.97
C ARG A 323 7.85 -25.65 -24.85
N ALA A 324 8.71 -26.03 -23.91
CA ALA A 324 8.32 -26.88 -22.79
C ALA A 324 7.14 -26.26 -22.02
N PRO A 325 6.13 -27.05 -21.67
CA PRO A 325 4.99 -26.56 -20.92
C PRO A 325 5.45 -25.95 -19.60
N LYS A 326 4.82 -24.84 -19.19
CA LYS A 326 5.13 -24.22 -17.89
C LYS A 326 4.86 -25.22 -16.77
N PRO A 327 5.82 -25.49 -15.87
CA PRO A 327 5.59 -26.39 -14.74
C PRO A 327 4.41 -25.92 -13.89
N ALA A 328 3.64 -26.86 -13.37
CA ALA A 328 2.61 -26.57 -12.38
C ALA A 328 3.27 -25.96 -11.14
N ASN A 329 2.78 -24.81 -10.69
CA ASN A 329 3.29 -24.13 -9.51
C ASN A 329 2.15 -23.95 -8.48
N PRO A 330 2.25 -24.59 -7.29
CA PRO A 330 1.28 -24.41 -6.22
C PRO A 330 1.42 -23.04 -5.53
N ASN A 331 2.54 -22.34 -5.71
CA ASN A 331 2.77 -20.99 -5.19
C ASN A 331 2.26 -19.94 -6.20
N VAL A 332 1.31 -19.11 -5.79
CA VAL A 332 0.71 -18.06 -6.62
C VAL A 332 1.18 -16.65 -6.25
N VAL A 333 2.34 -16.52 -5.59
CA VAL A 333 3.00 -15.22 -5.40
C VAL A 333 3.09 -14.50 -6.76
N PRO A 334 2.59 -13.25 -6.87
CA PRO A 334 2.67 -12.48 -8.10
C PRO A 334 4.11 -12.37 -8.60
N PHE A 335 4.31 -12.67 -9.88
CA PHE A 335 5.61 -12.65 -10.53
C PHE A 335 5.50 -12.01 -11.93
N PRO A 336 6.54 -11.32 -12.42
CA PRO A 336 6.58 -10.85 -13.81
C PRO A 336 6.26 -12.00 -14.78
N PRO A 337 5.44 -11.77 -15.84
CA PRO A 337 5.23 -12.77 -16.86
C PRO A 337 6.54 -12.96 -17.64
N ALA A 338 6.83 -14.19 -18.05
CA ALA A 338 7.99 -14.48 -18.87
C ALA A 338 7.84 -13.83 -20.26
N SER A 339 8.95 -13.35 -20.81
CA SER A 339 9.02 -12.92 -22.20
C SER A 339 8.70 -14.09 -23.14
N ILE A 340 8.16 -13.76 -24.31
CA ILE A 340 7.89 -14.72 -25.38
C ILE A 340 8.68 -14.25 -26.61
N ASP A 341 9.33 -15.18 -27.32
CA ASP A 341 10.00 -14.88 -28.58
C ASP A 341 9.03 -14.84 -29.77
N ASP A 342 9.53 -14.49 -30.96
CA ASP A 342 8.71 -14.38 -32.18
C ASP A 342 8.07 -15.69 -32.62
N GLU A 343 8.57 -16.84 -32.13
CA GLU A 343 8.04 -18.17 -32.42
C GLU A 343 7.08 -18.71 -31.34
N GLY A 344 6.78 -17.91 -30.32
CA GLY A 344 5.89 -18.26 -29.23
C GLY A 344 6.55 -19.04 -28.09
N ARG A 345 7.89 -19.17 -28.07
CA ARG A 345 8.63 -19.86 -27.00
C ARG A 345 8.71 -18.96 -25.77
N ARG A 346 8.62 -19.57 -24.59
CA ARG A 346 8.67 -18.87 -23.30
C ARG A 346 10.12 -18.76 -22.80
N GLN A 347 10.51 -17.60 -22.30
CA GLN A 347 11.78 -17.45 -21.59
C GLN A 347 11.80 -18.29 -20.30
N VAL A 348 12.85 -19.08 -20.11
CA VAL A 348 13.02 -19.95 -18.93
C VAL A 348 14.29 -19.65 -18.13
N GLY A 349 15.25 -18.96 -18.73
CA GLY A 349 16.51 -18.60 -18.07
C GLY A 349 17.45 -17.79 -18.96
N ILE A 350 18.73 -17.80 -18.59
CA ILE A 350 19.85 -17.25 -19.34
C ILE A 350 20.98 -18.29 -19.40
N ASP A 351 21.74 -18.29 -20.49
CA ASP A 351 22.99 -19.04 -20.61
C ASP A 351 24.13 -18.24 -19.99
N VAL A 352 24.78 -18.84 -19.00
CA VAL A 352 25.99 -18.34 -18.35
C VAL A 352 27.06 -19.42 -18.49
N ASP A 353 28.01 -19.18 -19.39
CA ASP A 353 29.15 -20.07 -19.65
C ASP A 353 28.74 -21.52 -19.97
N GLY A 354 27.70 -21.69 -20.80
CA GLY A 354 27.17 -22.99 -21.22
C GLY A 354 26.15 -23.59 -20.25
N LYS A 355 25.86 -22.90 -19.14
CA LYS A 355 24.94 -23.34 -18.10
C LYS A 355 23.67 -22.52 -18.11
N VAL A 356 22.52 -23.17 -18.29
CA VAL A 356 21.22 -22.48 -18.29
C VAL A 356 20.74 -22.30 -16.85
N VAL A 357 20.69 -21.06 -16.38
CA VAL A 357 20.22 -20.68 -15.04
C VAL A 357 18.97 -19.80 -15.11
N ARG A 358 18.17 -19.76 -14.04
CA ARG A 358 16.90 -19.02 -14.02
C ARG A 358 17.05 -17.52 -14.27
N GLY A 359 18.15 -16.91 -13.84
CA GLY A 359 18.39 -15.48 -13.95
C GLY A 359 17.44 -14.63 -13.09
N PHE A 360 17.47 -13.32 -13.30
CA PHE A 360 16.59 -12.36 -12.64
C PHE A 360 15.28 -12.17 -13.42
N PRO A 361 14.17 -11.80 -12.76
CA PRO A 361 12.88 -11.62 -13.42
C PRO A 361 12.76 -10.25 -14.13
N THR A 362 13.73 -9.96 -14.98
CA THR A 362 13.82 -8.76 -15.82
C THR A 362 13.70 -9.16 -17.29
N PRO A 363 13.40 -8.21 -18.22
CA PRO A 363 13.32 -8.51 -19.65
C PRO A 363 14.59 -9.17 -20.23
N THR A 364 15.76 -8.84 -19.68
CA THR A 364 17.06 -9.43 -20.07
C THR A 364 17.41 -10.72 -19.35
N GLY A 365 16.71 -11.08 -18.28
CA GLY A 365 17.12 -12.16 -17.37
C GLY A 365 18.30 -11.79 -16.45
N ARG A 366 18.77 -10.53 -16.49
CA ARG A 366 19.93 -10.01 -15.76
C ARG A 366 19.56 -8.76 -14.96
N LEU A 367 20.42 -8.31 -14.05
CA LEU A 367 20.25 -6.98 -13.44
C LEU A 367 20.62 -5.89 -14.45
N GLU A 368 19.69 -4.99 -14.71
CA GLU A 368 19.81 -3.97 -15.75
C GLU A 368 20.39 -2.67 -15.19
N PHE A 369 21.71 -2.48 -15.33
CA PHE A 369 22.35 -1.20 -14.98
C PHE A 369 21.77 -0.07 -15.82
N TRP A 370 21.69 -0.27 -17.14
CA TRP A 370 20.92 0.58 -18.05
C TRP A 370 19.53 -0.02 -18.27
N SER A 371 18.48 0.74 -17.96
CA SER A 371 17.09 0.31 -18.10
C SER A 371 16.54 0.64 -19.48
N ARG A 372 16.35 -0.40 -20.29
CA ARG A 372 15.67 -0.28 -21.58
C ARG A 372 14.24 0.21 -21.42
N THR A 373 13.53 -0.29 -20.41
CA THR A 373 12.15 0.10 -20.14
C THR A 373 12.03 1.59 -19.86
N LEU A 374 12.90 2.19 -19.03
CA LEU A 374 12.87 3.63 -18.82
C LEU A 374 13.15 4.39 -20.13
N HIS A 375 14.15 3.95 -20.90
CA HIS A 375 14.48 4.59 -22.17
C HIS A 375 13.32 4.56 -23.18
N GLU A 376 12.73 3.39 -23.41
CA GLU A 376 11.66 3.21 -24.40
C GLU A 376 10.32 3.82 -23.96
N TRP A 377 10.01 3.81 -22.66
CA TRP A 377 8.80 4.40 -22.11
C TRP A 377 8.98 5.88 -21.75
N GLY A 378 9.83 6.54 -22.53
CA GLY A 378 9.92 7.98 -22.58
C GLY A 378 10.82 8.63 -21.55
N TRP A 379 11.60 7.92 -20.73
CA TRP A 379 12.52 8.44 -19.69
C TRP A 379 14.01 8.10 -19.92
N PRO A 380 14.58 8.43 -21.09
CA PRO A 380 15.97 8.10 -21.44
C PRO A 380 17.00 8.72 -20.49
N GLU A 381 16.72 9.91 -19.94
CA GLU A 381 17.60 10.64 -19.03
C GLU A 381 17.73 9.97 -17.65
N LEU A 382 16.82 9.04 -17.32
CA LEU A 382 16.84 8.25 -16.07
C LEU A 382 17.14 6.77 -16.32
N ALA A 383 17.47 6.39 -17.55
CA ALA A 383 17.79 5.02 -17.92
C ALA A 383 19.03 4.49 -17.17
N LEU A 384 19.95 5.36 -16.78
CA LEU A 384 21.03 5.06 -15.83
C LEU A 384 20.69 5.56 -14.42
N PRO A 385 21.23 4.93 -13.36
CA PRO A 385 21.15 5.48 -12.01
C PRO A 385 21.76 6.88 -11.98
N THR A 386 21.01 7.85 -11.45
CA THR A 386 21.41 9.25 -11.39
C THR A 386 20.83 9.92 -10.14
N TYR A 387 21.21 11.17 -9.90
CA TYR A 387 20.75 11.96 -8.77
C TYR A 387 19.59 12.88 -9.16
N ILE A 388 18.41 12.63 -8.58
CA ILE A 388 17.22 13.48 -8.74
C ILE A 388 17.13 14.42 -7.53
N LYS A 389 17.14 15.73 -7.80
CA LYS A 389 16.86 16.75 -6.79
C LYS A 389 15.36 16.74 -6.50
N SER A 390 14.99 16.19 -5.34
CA SER A 390 13.59 16.01 -4.95
C SER A 390 12.84 17.33 -4.80
N HIS A 391 11.51 17.31 -4.81
CA HIS A 391 10.64 18.45 -4.50
C HIS A 391 10.94 19.15 -3.16
N VAL A 392 11.51 18.44 -2.18
CA VAL A 392 11.95 19.00 -0.89
C VAL A 392 13.49 19.19 -0.82
N HIS A 393 14.15 19.27 -1.97
CA HIS A 393 15.54 19.69 -2.04
C HIS A 393 15.63 21.20 -1.79
N ARG A 394 16.69 21.68 -1.13
CA ARG A 394 16.80 23.11 -0.75
C ARG A 394 16.67 24.07 -1.93
N GLN A 395 17.09 23.68 -3.13
CA GLN A 395 16.94 24.51 -4.35
C GLN A 395 15.50 24.64 -4.85
N ASN A 396 14.61 23.77 -4.40
CA ASN A 396 13.19 23.72 -4.77
C ASN A 396 12.29 24.24 -3.63
N MET A 397 12.89 24.78 -2.56
CA MET A 397 12.20 25.27 -1.38
C MET A 397 12.52 26.75 -1.17
N ASP A 398 11.56 27.48 -0.62
CA ASP A 398 11.79 28.86 -0.18
C ASP A 398 12.72 28.88 1.04
N ASP A 399 13.36 30.03 1.26
CA ASP A 399 14.41 30.11 2.28
C ASP A 399 13.92 29.87 3.71
N ASP A 400 12.66 30.23 3.97
CA ASP A 400 11.97 30.09 5.25
C ASP A 400 11.22 28.76 5.42
N GLN A 401 11.32 27.85 4.44
CA GLN A 401 10.71 26.53 4.52
C GLN A 401 11.65 25.50 5.15
N MET A 402 11.03 24.55 5.86
CA MET A 402 11.63 23.36 6.45
C MET A 402 11.05 22.10 5.82
N VAL A 403 11.79 20.99 5.87
CA VAL A 403 11.26 19.68 5.43
C VAL A 403 10.48 19.05 6.57
N LEU A 404 9.22 18.68 6.33
CA LEU A 404 8.40 17.89 7.25
C LEU A 404 8.51 16.39 6.92
N LEU A 405 9.01 15.63 7.89
CA LEU A 405 8.96 14.17 7.89
C LEU A 405 7.59 13.69 8.39
N SER A 406 6.60 13.70 7.50
CA SER A 406 5.21 13.30 7.79
C SER A 406 5.03 11.79 7.99
N THR A 407 5.91 10.97 7.41
CA THR A 407 5.81 9.50 7.49
C THR A 407 6.46 8.90 8.73
N PHE A 408 6.93 9.76 9.65
CA PHE A 408 7.58 9.36 10.88
C PHE A 408 6.73 8.36 11.67
N ARG A 409 7.39 7.29 12.13
CA ARG A 409 6.75 6.19 12.85
C ARG A 409 7.30 6.09 14.26
N ILE A 410 6.40 5.98 15.23
CA ILE A 410 6.75 5.61 16.59
C ILE A 410 6.59 4.08 16.78
N PRO A 411 7.41 3.43 17.63
CA PRO A 411 7.45 1.97 17.69
C PRO A 411 6.18 1.29 18.20
N VAL A 412 5.35 1.98 18.98
CA VAL A 412 4.21 1.37 19.70
C VAL A 412 2.88 1.45 18.97
N GLN A 413 2.78 2.30 17.93
CA GLN A 413 1.54 2.50 17.17
C GLN A 413 1.66 1.88 15.76
N ILE A 414 0.54 1.40 15.21
CA ILE A 414 0.46 0.83 13.85
C ILE A 414 -0.55 1.62 13.02
N HIS A 415 -0.05 2.52 12.17
CA HIS A 415 -0.87 3.33 11.26
C HIS A 415 -2.10 3.95 11.96
N THR A 416 -3.28 3.84 11.35
CA THR A 416 -4.60 4.21 11.90
C THR A 416 -5.16 3.24 12.93
N ARG A 417 -4.57 2.05 13.06
CA ARG A 417 -5.28 0.85 13.53
C ARG A 417 -5.12 0.60 15.03
N SER A 418 -4.14 1.23 15.65
CA SER A 418 -3.79 1.00 17.04
C SER A 418 -4.50 1.93 18.03
N GLN A 419 -5.11 3.02 17.56
CA GLN A 419 -5.81 4.00 18.41
C GLN A 419 -7.09 3.48 19.10
N ASN A 420 -7.44 2.21 18.88
CA ASN A 420 -8.48 1.51 19.64
C ASN A 420 -7.91 0.61 20.75
N SER A 421 -6.60 0.67 21.00
CA SER A 421 -5.93 -0.10 22.03
C SER A 421 -5.53 0.81 23.19
N LYS A 422 -6.31 0.76 24.28
CA LYS A 422 -6.05 1.54 25.51
C LYS A 422 -4.61 1.41 26.01
N TRP A 423 -4.01 0.22 25.90
CA TRP A 423 -2.64 -0.03 26.37
C TRP A 423 -1.57 0.59 25.47
N LEU A 424 -1.81 0.67 24.15
CA LEU A 424 -0.86 1.34 23.24
C LEU A 424 -1.00 2.85 23.33
N ASP A 425 -2.23 3.36 23.47
CA ASP A 425 -2.51 4.79 23.61
C ASP A 425 -2.03 5.35 24.96
N GLU A 426 -2.05 4.55 26.02
CA GLU A 426 -1.44 4.92 27.31
C GLU A 426 0.05 5.26 27.16
N ILE A 427 0.77 4.56 26.27
CA ILE A 427 2.19 4.80 26.00
C ILE A 427 2.39 5.99 25.05
N ALA A 428 1.58 6.10 23.98
CA ALA A 428 1.70 7.17 23.01
C ALA A 428 0.36 7.53 22.33
N HIS A 429 -0.24 8.64 22.75
CA HIS A 429 -1.54 9.13 22.24
C HIS A 429 -1.46 10.44 21.46
N THR A 430 -0.35 11.19 21.50
CA THR A 430 -0.21 12.50 20.82
C THR A 430 0.97 12.55 19.84
N ASN A 431 0.88 13.39 18.81
CA ASN A 431 1.92 13.61 17.78
C ASN A 431 2.38 15.07 17.74
N PRO A 432 3.13 15.56 18.74
CA PRO A 432 3.70 16.90 18.69
C PRO A 432 4.71 17.03 17.53
N LEU A 433 4.93 18.26 17.07
CA LEU A 433 5.94 18.57 16.06
C LEU A 433 7.33 18.56 16.68
N TRP A 434 8.20 17.65 16.23
CA TRP A 434 9.58 17.58 16.67
C TRP A 434 10.38 18.71 16.02
N ILE A 435 11.07 19.50 16.85
CA ILE A 435 11.86 20.66 16.42
C ILE A 435 13.24 20.58 17.07
N HIS A 436 14.30 20.83 16.31
CA HIS A 436 15.65 20.87 16.87
C HIS A 436 15.85 22.14 17.73
N PRO A 437 16.58 22.10 18.86
CA PRO A 437 16.85 23.27 19.69
C PRO A 437 17.43 24.46 18.92
N ASP A 438 18.34 24.22 17.98
CA ASP A 438 18.99 25.28 17.20
C ASP A 438 18.02 26.06 16.31
N ASP A 439 16.91 25.44 15.91
CA ASP A 439 15.89 26.09 15.07
C ASP A 439 14.96 26.98 15.90
N THR A 440 14.88 26.78 17.22
CA THR A 440 13.88 27.44 18.07
C THR A 440 14.00 28.96 18.07
N ALA A 441 15.22 29.51 18.03
CA ALA A 441 15.45 30.96 18.04
C ALA A 441 14.88 31.63 16.80
N ALA A 442 15.11 31.05 15.61
CA ALA A 442 14.56 31.54 14.35
C ALA A 442 13.03 31.42 14.29
N LEU A 443 12.47 30.44 14.99
CA LEU A 443 11.02 30.21 15.11
C LEU A 443 10.36 31.00 16.24
N GLY A 444 11.03 32.02 16.78
CA GLY A 444 10.49 32.91 17.80
C GLY A 444 10.72 32.46 19.25
N GLY A 445 11.72 31.61 19.49
CA GLY A 445 12.07 31.11 20.82
C GLY A 445 11.08 30.09 21.37
N LEU A 446 10.61 29.17 20.50
CA LEU A 446 9.65 28.12 20.85
C LEU A 446 10.17 27.22 21.98
N ARG A 447 9.24 26.79 22.84
CA ARG A 447 9.46 25.79 23.89
C ARG A 447 8.54 24.60 23.68
N THR A 448 8.91 23.47 24.27
CA THR A 448 8.03 22.30 24.33
C THR A 448 6.67 22.68 24.92
N GLY A 449 5.59 22.31 24.23
CA GLY A 449 4.22 22.61 24.61
C GLY A 449 3.62 23.87 23.97
N ASP A 450 4.44 24.76 23.40
CA ASP A 450 3.96 25.92 22.65
C ASP A 450 3.14 25.47 21.44
N LEU A 451 2.11 26.23 21.10
CA LEU A 451 1.35 25.99 19.87
C LEU A 451 2.08 26.58 18.67
N VAL A 452 2.14 25.78 17.61
CA VAL A 452 2.72 26.14 16.32
C VAL A 452 1.72 25.89 15.22
N ARG A 453 1.69 26.79 14.25
CA ARG A 453 1.02 26.59 12.96
C ARG A 453 2.04 26.03 11.99
N VAL A 454 1.68 24.91 11.35
CA VAL A 454 2.45 24.30 10.26
C VAL A 454 1.70 24.57 8.97
N GLU A 455 2.23 25.49 8.17
CA GLU A 455 1.65 25.90 6.89
C GLU A 455 2.17 24.98 5.79
N THR A 456 1.27 24.38 5.04
CA THR A 456 1.52 23.55 3.86
C THR A 456 1.10 24.29 2.59
N GLU A 457 1.29 23.69 1.42
CA GLU A 457 0.93 24.32 0.15
C GLU A 457 -0.59 24.56 -0.03
N ILE A 458 -1.44 23.80 0.68
CA ILE A 458 -2.90 23.83 0.52
C ILE A 458 -3.63 24.32 1.77
N GLY A 459 -2.91 24.66 2.85
CA GLY A 459 -3.54 25.00 4.12
C GLY A 459 -2.60 24.98 5.31
N TYR A 460 -3.11 24.64 6.49
CA TYR A 460 -2.32 24.52 7.70
C TYR A 460 -2.95 23.59 8.74
N PHE A 461 -2.15 23.16 9.71
CA PHE A 461 -2.63 22.55 10.95
C PHE A 461 -1.91 23.14 12.17
N VAL A 462 -2.60 23.17 13.31
CA VAL A 462 -2.07 23.71 14.58
C VAL A 462 -1.77 22.57 15.56
N VAL A 463 -0.52 22.46 15.99
CA VAL A 463 -0.04 21.37 16.87
C VAL A 463 0.88 21.92 17.95
N LYS A 464 1.21 21.10 18.95
CA LYS A 464 2.20 21.45 20.00
C LYS A 464 3.62 21.18 19.51
N ALA A 465 4.56 22.03 19.90
CA ALA A 465 5.99 21.81 19.70
C ALA A 465 6.57 20.79 20.71
N TRP A 466 7.52 19.98 20.26
CA TRP A 466 8.38 19.13 21.07
C TRP A 466 9.84 19.40 20.70
N VAL A 467 10.55 20.15 21.55
CA VAL A 467 11.94 20.54 21.30
C VAL A 467 12.87 19.40 21.71
N THR A 468 13.64 18.87 20.77
CA THR A 468 14.49 17.68 20.98
C THR A 468 15.71 17.65 20.06
N GLN A 469 16.85 17.18 20.57
CA GLN A 469 18.05 16.91 19.76
C GLN A 469 17.93 15.64 18.90
N GLY A 470 16.82 14.89 19.03
CA GLY A 470 16.56 13.66 18.25
C GLY A 470 16.17 13.88 16.79
N ILE A 471 16.32 15.10 16.25
CA ILE A 471 16.01 15.46 14.87
C ILE A 471 17.09 16.37 14.31
N ARG A 472 17.32 16.35 13.00
CA ARG A 472 18.33 17.19 12.34
C ARG A 472 17.88 18.67 12.31
N PRO A 473 18.79 19.65 12.52
CA PRO A 473 18.48 21.07 12.28
C PRO A 473 17.92 21.32 10.87
N GLY A 474 16.95 22.24 10.76
CA GLY A 474 16.27 22.56 9.50
C GLY A 474 15.22 21.52 9.06
N VAL A 475 14.95 20.50 9.88
CA VAL A 475 13.97 19.44 9.61
C VAL A 475 13.01 19.33 10.78
N VAL A 476 11.72 19.20 10.49
CA VAL A 476 10.68 18.92 11.49
C VAL A 476 10.01 17.58 11.22
N ALA A 477 9.45 16.95 12.25
CA ALA A 477 8.77 15.66 12.10
C ALA A 477 7.47 15.64 12.89
N CYS A 478 6.43 15.03 12.33
CA CYS A 478 5.17 14.81 13.00
C CYS A 478 4.72 13.37 12.73
N SER A 479 4.43 12.62 13.81
CA SER A 479 4.07 11.21 13.71
C SER A 479 2.75 11.05 12.97
N HIS A 480 2.73 10.13 12.01
CA HIS A 480 1.53 9.79 11.24
C HIS A 480 0.46 9.07 12.08
N HIS A 481 0.74 8.61 13.29
CA HIS A 481 -0.13 7.62 13.97
C HIS A 481 -1.37 8.18 14.66
N MET A 482 -1.44 9.49 14.87
CA MET A 482 -2.44 10.12 15.73
C MET A 482 -3.30 11.14 14.99
N GLY A 483 -4.24 11.76 15.69
CA GLY A 483 -5.22 12.68 15.12
C GLY A 483 -6.42 11.97 14.53
N ARG A 484 -6.92 10.90 15.16
CA ARG A 484 -8.21 10.32 14.75
C ARG A 484 -9.32 11.23 15.25
N TRP A 485 -10.41 11.32 14.49
CA TRP A 485 -11.48 12.26 14.79
C TRP A 485 -12.86 11.75 14.40
N LYS A 486 -13.87 12.22 15.12
CA LYS A 486 -15.30 11.98 14.87
C LYS A 486 -16.06 13.29 14.80
N LEU A 487 -17.14 13.31 14.02
CA LEU A 487 -17.99 14.49 13.88
C LEU A 487 -18.81 14.75 15.15
N ASP A 488 -18.98 16.03 15.47
CA ASP A 488 -19.97 16.50 16.44
C ASP A 488 -21.40 16.25 15.92
N GLY A 489 -22.30 15.79 16.79
CA GLY A 489 -23.71 15.55 16.46
C GLY A 489 -24.06 14.47 15.42
N ALA A 490 -23.11 13.74 14.81
CA ALA A 490 -23.44 12.59 13.94
C ALA A 490 -24.40 11.59 14.62
N ALA A 491 -25.38 11.04 13.90
CA ALA A 491 -26.37 10.12 14.47
C ALA A 491 -25.64 8.93 15.14
N GLY A 492 -25.91 8.72 16.44
CA GLY A 492 -25.12 7.77 17.25
C GLY A 492 -23.83 8.34 17.84
N THR A 493 -23.63 9.66 17.94
CA THR A 493 -22.42 10.30 18.50
C THR A 493 -22.13 10.00 19.97
N GLY A 494 -23.08 9.40 20.68
CA GLY A 494 -22.81 8.70 21.92
C GLY A 494 -21.87 7.50 21.76
N THR A 495 -21.74 6.86 20.59
CA THR A 495 -21.18 5.50 20.45
C THR A 495 -19.95 5.37 19.54
N GLY A 496 -19.46 6.45 18.93
CA GLY A 496 -18.16 6.43 18.24
C GLY A 496 -17.01 6.09 19.21
N GLN A 497 -15.86 5.65 18.68
CA GLN A 497 -14.72 5.26 19.50
C GLN A 497 -14.30 6.41 20.46
N ARG A 498 -14.11 6.08 21.74
CA ARG A 498 -13.96 7.09 22.82
C ARG A 498 -12.55 7.17 23.42
N ILE A 499 -11.63 6.31 23.01
CA ILE A 499 -10.28 6.18 23.61
C ILE A 499 -9.25 7.03 22.85
N GLY A 500 -9.39 7.16 21.52
CA GLY A 500 -8.40 7.75 20.63
C GLY A 500 -8.95 8.77 19.61
N MET A 501 -10.26 9.07 19.61
CA MET A 501 -10.87 10.00 18.63
C MET A 501 -11.33 11.31 19.26
N ALA A 502 -10.81 12.44 18.79
CA ALA A 502 -11.30 13.77 19.17
C ALA A 502 -12.66 14.06 18.50
N THR A 503 -13.52 14.83 19.16
CA THR A 503 -14.75 15.32 18.54
C THR A 503 -14.46 16.63 17.83
N VAL A 504 -14.83 16.73 16.55
CA VAL A 504 -14.54 17.88 15.69
C VAL A 504 -15.79 18.39 14.97
N GLY A 505 -15.83 19.67 14.69
CA GLY A 505 -16.76 20.26 13.74
C GLY A 505 -16.06 20.48 12.40
N LEU A 506 -16.80 20.30 11.32
CA LEU A 506 -16.36 20.64 9.97
C LEU A 506 -17.20 21.81 9.46
N ASP A 507 -16.52 22.85 9.02
CA ASP A 507 -17.12 24.04 8.43
C ASP A 507 -16.55 24.22 7.02
N ARG A 508 -17.37 24.72 6.08
CA ARG A 508 -16.96 24.97 4.70
C ARG A 508 -17.43 26.34 4.25
N GLU A 509 -16.48 27.16 3.80
CA GLU A 509 -16.74 28.46 3.17
C GLU A 509 -16.11 28.46 1.76
N GLY A 510 -16.95 28.38 0.73
CA GLY A 510 -16.49 28.23 -0.66
C GLY A 510 -15.68 26.94 -0.86
N SER A 511 -14.41 27.08 -1.24
CA SER A 511 -13.46 25.97 -1.40
C SER A 511 -12.66 25.66 -0.13
N THR A 512 -12.75 26.52 0.90
CA THR A 512 -11.98 26.36 2.13
C THR A 512 -12.78 25.53 3.13
N TRP A 513 -12.16 24.47 3.60
CA TRP A 513 -12.61 23.66 4.72
C TRP A 513 -11.86 24.07 5.99
N ALA A 514 -12.58 24.07 7.10
CA ALA A 514 -12.01 24.18 8.43
C ALA A 514 -12.47 23.00 9.28
N MET A 515 -11.55 22.44 10.06
CA MET A 515 -11.85 21.49 11.12
C MET A 515 -11.45 22.12 12.44
N THR A 516 -12.42 22.24 13.34
CA THR A 516 -12.21 22.79 14.69
C THR A 516 -12.45 21.71 15.73
N ARG A 517 -11.55 21.62 16.71
CA ARG A 517 -11.69 20.66 17.79
C ARG A 517 -12.75 21.11 18.79
N LYS A 518 -13.82 20.35 18.95
CA LYS A 518 -14.88 20.62 19.94
C LYS A 518 -14.56 20.03 21.31
N SER A 519 -14.05 18.80 21.34
CA SER A 519 -13.64 18.15 22.59
C SER A 519 -12.57 17.08 22.36
N GLY A 520 -11.80 16.81 23.41
CA GLY A 520 -10.83 15.71 23.45
C GLY A 520 -11.43 14.38 23.88
N VAL A 521 -10.54 13.44 24.23
CA VAL A 521 -10.92 12.19 24.88
C VAL A 521 -10.82 12.34 26.40
N GLY A 522 -11.36 11.37 27.12
CA GLY A 522 -11.27 11.30 28.58
C GLY A 522 -11.95 10.06 29.13
N PRO A 523 -11.98 9.90 30.47
CA PRO A 523 -12.66 8.80 31.13
C PRO A 523 -14.13 8.69 30.72
N PHE A 524 -14.62 7.47 30.52
CA PHE A 524 -16.03 7.20 30.29
C PHE A 524 -16.47 5.88 30.92
N ALA A 525 -17.76 5.75 31.23
CA ALA A 525 -18.29 4.54 31.86
C ALA A 525 -18.56 3.46 30.80
N SER A 526 -18.14 2.22 31.08
CA SER A 526 -18.45 1.04 30.27
C SER A 526 -18.32 -0.25 31.10
N ASN A 527 -18.57 -1.41 30.47
CA ASN A 527 -18.36 -2.72 31.09
C ASN A 527 -16.87 -3.06 31.30
N ASP A 528 -15.95 -2.31 30.67
CA ASP A 528 -14.51 -2.39 30.93
C ASP A 528 -14.11 -1.32 31.97
N PRO A 529 -13.73 -1.71 33.21
CA PRO A 529 -13.40 -0.76 34.27
C PRO A 529 -12.19 0.14 33.96
N ASP A 530 -11.31 -0.25 33.02
CA ASP A 530 -10.16 0.58 32.66
C ASP A 530 -10.56 1.82 31.86
N THR A 531 -11.77 1.86 31.29
CA THR A 531 -12.27 3.06 30.57
C THR A 531 -12.45 4.28 31.48
N GLN A 532 -12.59 4.06 32.79
CA GLN A 532 -12.57 5.13 33.80
C GLN A 532 -11.16 5.62 34.14
N ARG A 533 -10.11 4.93 33.71
CA ARG A 533 -8.71 5.22 34.05
C ARG A 533 -7.96 5.99 32.96
N ILE A 534 -8.62 6.32 31.86
CA ILE A 534 -8.05 7.09 30.75
C ILE A 534 -7.66 8.49 31.25
N TRP A 535 -6.36 8.78 31.36
CA TRP A 535 -5.85 10.05 31.89
C TRP A 535 -5.47 11.06 30.80
N TRP A 536 -5.32 10.61 29.55
CA TRP A 536 -4.98 11.49 28.44
C TRP A 536 -6.24 12.18 27.89
N THR A 537 -6.06 13.42 27.45
CA THR A 537 -7.10 14.21 26.78
C THR A 537 -6.69 14.65 25.37
N ASP A 538 -5.40 14.54 25.06
CA ASP A 538 -4.80 14.84 23.77
C ASP A 538 -4.69 13.55 22.96
N VAL A 539 -5.15 13.57 21.71
CA VAL A 539 -5.08 12.42 20.80
C VAL A 539 -4.42 12.78 19.46
N GLY A 540 -3.65 13.86 19.44
CA GLY A 540 -2.93 14.34 18.28
C GLY A 540 -3.77 15.10 17.25
N VAL A 541 -3.12 15.44 16.13
CA VAL A 541 -3.66 16.24 15.02
C VAL A 541 -3.45 15.51 13.69
N HIS A 542 -4.46 15.56 12.82
CA HIS A 542 -4.48 14.83 11.56
C HIS A 542 -3.78 15.57 10.42
N GLN A 543 -2.44 15.53 10.39
CA GLN A 543 -1.64 16.30 9.42
C GLN A 543 -1.96 16.00 7.94
N ASN A 544 -2.33 14.76 7.60
CA ASN A 544 -2.51 14.34 6.20
C ASN A 544 -3.61 15.11 5.46
N LEU A 545 -4.59 15.66 6.18
CA LEU A 545 -5.62 16.54 5.58
C LEU A 545 -5.01 17.70 4.81
N THR A 546 -3.88 18.22 5.30
CA THR A 546 -3.20 19.40 4.76
C THR A 546 -2.11 19.06 3.74
N HIS A 547 -1.89 17.79 3.43
CA HIS A 547 -0.90 17.39 2.43
C HIS A 547 -1.56 17.30 1.06
N ALA A 548 -1.02 18.01 0.07
CA ALA A 548 -1.45 17.87 -1.31
C ALA A 548 -1.01 16.51 -1.89
N VAL A 549 -1.58 16.12 -3.02
CA VAL A 549 -1.11 14.95 -3.76
C VAL A 549 0.18 15.27 -4.51
N HIS A 550 1.24 14.50 -4.25
CA HIS A 550 2.56 14.63 -4.88
C HIS A 550 2.96 13.30 -5.56
N PRO A 551 2.22 12.82 -6.56
CA PRO A 551 2.55 11.55 -7.22
C PRO A 551 3.87 11.65 -8.00
N ASP A 552 4.87 10.84 -7.64
CA ASP A 552 6.10 10.72 -8.44
C ASP A 552 5.74 10.31 -9.88
N PRO A 553 6.23 11.05 -10.90
CA PRO A 553 5.71 10.95 -12.27
C PRO A 553 6.05 9.62 -12.97
N ILE A 554 6.90 8.79 -12.38
CA ILE A 554 7.32 7.50 -12.96
C ILE A 554 6.77 6.36 -12.12
N SER A 555 7.08 6.35 -10.83
CA SER A 555 6.71 5.26 -9.93
C SER A 555 5.25 5.34 -9.47
N GLY A 556 4.61 6.51 -9.58
CA GLY A 556 3.28 6.79 -9.06
C GLY A 556 3.21 6.84 -7.53
N MET A 557 4.31 6.63 -6.82
CA MET A 557 4.35 6.70 -5.37
C MET A 557 4.09 8.14 -4.92
N HIS A 558 3.24 8.35 -3.92
CA HIS A 558 3.09 9.68 -3.33
C HIS A 558 4.39 10.09 -2.59
N CYS A 559 4.86 11.30 -2.85
CA CYS A 559 6.02 11.92 -2.22
C CYS A 559 5.60 12.61 -0.92
N TRP A 560 5.78 11.91 0.19
CA TRP A 560 5.14 12.29 1.46
C TRP A 560 5.81 13.44 2.21
N HIS A 561 7.12 13.68 2.04
CA HIS A 561 7.73 14.82 2.71
C HIS A 561 7.13 16.12 2.17
N GLN A 562 6.99 17.11 3.03
CA GLN A 562 6.38 18.38 2.66
C GLN A 562 7.39 19.50 2.89
N ALA A 563 7.42 20.50 2.01
CA ALA A 563 8.03 21.78 2.32
C ALA A 563 7.01 22.59 3.11
N VAL A 564 7.33 22.95 4.35
CA VAL A 564 6.39 23.64 5.27
C VAL A 564 7.02 24.87 5.87
N ARG A 565 6.18 25.83 6.28
CA ARG A 565 6.60 26.91 7.18
C ARG A 565 6.10 26.62 8.57
N VAL A 566 6.97 26.76 9.55
CA VAL A 566 6.63 26.59 10.97
C VAL A 566 6.62 27.97 11.60
N ARG A 567 5.50 28.34 12.22
CA ARG A 567 5.33 29.61 12.91
C ARG A 567 4.73 29.38 14.28
N LYS A 568 4.89 30.35 15.19
CA LYS A 568 4.02 30.39 16.38
C LYS A 568 2.56 30.46 15.93
N ALA A 569 1.69 29.76 16.66
CA ALA A 569 0.26 29.86 16.45
C ALA A 569 -0.19 31.33 16.53
N GLU A 570 -1.10 31.72 15.65
CA GLU A 570 -1.62 33.08 15.58
C GLU A 570 -2.67 33.36 16.66
N PRO A 571 -2.96 34.64 16.98
CA PRO A 571 -4.10 34.98 17.81
C PRO A 571 -5.41 34.43 17.22
N GLY A 572 -6.01 33.44 17.88
CA GLY A 572 -7.23 32.76 17.43
C GLY A 572 -7.02 31.29 17.06
N ASP A 573 -5.79 30.86 16.80
CA ASP A 573 -5.47 29.45 16.59
C ASP A 573 -5.69 28.65 17.87
N ALA A 574 -6.38 27.51 17.75
CA ALA A 574 -6.52 26.52 18.80
C ALA A 574 -5.83 25.21 18.42
N TYR A 575 -5.44 24.44 19.43
CA TYR A 575 -4.82 23.13 19.22
C TYR A 575 -5.76 22.17 18.47
N GLY A 576 -5.28 21.63 17.34
CA GLY A 576 -6.03 20.72 16.49
C GLY A 576 -6.84 21.42 15.39
N ASP A 577 -6.76 22.74 15.26
CA ASP A 577 -7.34 23.45 14.12
C ASP A 577 -6.62 23.05 12.83
N ILE A 578 -7.42 22.86 11.78
CA ILE A 578 -6.95 22.51 10.44
C ILE A 578 -7.74 23.36 9.44
N SER A 579 -7.07 23.91 8.44
CA SER A 579 -7.71 24.59 7.30
C SER A 579 -7.09 24.13 5.99
N VAL A 580 -7.92 23.93 4.95
CA VAL A 580 -7.50 23.44 3.63
C VAL A 580 -8.34 24.06 2.52
N ASP A 581 -7.72 24.50 1.43
CA ASP A 581 -8.38 24.92 0.20
C ASP A 581 -8.35 23.79 -0.86
N THR A 582 -9.52 23.23 -1.18
CA THR A 582 -9.63 22.10 -2.13
C THR A 582 -9.49 22.51 -3.59
N VAL A 583 -9.60 23.81 -3.92
CA VAL A 583 -9.26 24.33 -5.26
C VAL A 583 -7.75 24.39 -5.41
N ARG A 584 -7.03 24.91 -4.39
CA ARG A 584 -5.57 24.88 -4.38
C ARG A 584 -5.04 23.45 -4.46
N SER A 585 -5.62 22.52 -3.70
CA SER A 585 -5.21 21.10 -3.78
C SER A 585 -5.39 20.50 -5.18
N HIS A 586 -6.51 20.80 -5.85
CA HIS A 586 -6.71 20.34 -7.22
C HIS A 586 -5.73 20.98 -8.21
N GLN A 587 -5.30 22.22 -7.99
CA GLN A 587 -4.25 22.84 -8.81
C GLN A 587 -2.91 22.12 -8.62
N VAL A 588 -2.50 21.83 -7.38
CA VAL A 588 -1.25 21.09 -7.11
C VAL A 588 -1.26 19.72 -7.79
N TYR A 589 -2.40 19.01 -7.73
CA TYR A 589 -2.58 17.77 -8.49
C TYR A 589 -2.28 17.95 -9.99
N ARG A 590 -2.78 19.00 -10.64
CA ARG A 590 -2.53 19.28 -12.06
C ARG A 590 -1.06 19.59 -12.32
N ASP A 591 -0.45 20.44 -11.48
CA ASP A 591 0.97 20.80 -11.58
C ASP A 591 1.90 19.56 -11.49
N TRP A 592 1.51 18.55 -10.70
CA TRP A 592 2.23 17.28 -10.63
C TRP A 592 1.91 16.35 -11.80
N LEU A 593 0.67 16.33 -12.28
CA LEU A 593 0.28 15.56 -13.46
C LEU A 593 1.05 16.02 -14.71
N GLU A 594 1.31 17.33 -14.85
CA GLU A 594 2.11 17.90 -15.95
C GLU A 594 3.55 17.36 -16.01
N LYS A 595 4.08 16.82 -14.90
CA LYS A 595 5.41 16.22 -14.85
C LYS A 595 5.43 14.79 -15.41
N THR A 596 4.27 14.18 -15.66
CA THR A 596 4.14 12.81 -16.13
C THR A 596 4.37 12.68 -17.63
N ARG A 597 4.47 11.44 -18.13
CA ARG A 597 4.54 11.13 -19.57
C ARG A 597 3.48 10.06 -19.86
N ALA A 598 2.39 10.46 -20.51
CA ALA A 598 1.27 9.55 -20.73
C ALA A 598 1.64 8.43 -21.71
N ALA A 599 1.12 7.23 -21.46
CA ALA A 599 1.33 6.05 -22.30
C ALA A 599 1.01 6.32 -23.78
N ARG A 600 -0.02 7.13 -24.06
CA ARG A 600 -0.35 7.59 -25.41
C ARG A 600 0.83 8.19 -26.18
N ASP A 601 1.67 8.94 -25.48
CA ASP A 601 2.72 9.75 -26.09
C ASP A 601 4.05 9.01 -26.14
N VAL A 602 4.27 8.05 -25.24
CA VAL A 602 5.57 7.39 -25.05
C VAL A 602 5.55 5.86 -25.19
N SER A 603 4.39 5.24 -25.38
CA SER A 603 4.31 3.78 -25.48
C SER A 603 5.01 3.28 -26.74
N PRO A 604 6.02 2.40 -26.62
CA PRO A 604 6.75 1.88 -27.78
C PRO A 604 5.94 0.85 -28.58
N ASP A 605 4.90 0.26 -28.00
CA ASP A 605 4.14 -0.86 -28.57
C ASP A 605 2.62 -0.61 -28.62
N GLY A 606 2.18 0.63 -28.36
CA GLY A 606 0.77 1.00 -28.35
C GLY A 606 -0.02 0.45 -27.16
N THR A 607 0.66 -0.06 -26.13
CA THR A 607 0.02 -0.51 -24.89
C THR A 607 0.05 0.57 -23.80
N ARG A 608 -0.81 0.43 -22.79
CA ARG A 608 -0.96 1.32 -21.64
C ARG A 608 0.22 1.26 -20.67
N ARG A 609 0.99 0.17 -20.70
CA ARG A 609 2.15 -0.08 -19.83
C ARG A 609 2.94 -1.31 -20.32
N PRO A 610 4.21 -1.47 -19.90
CA PRO A 610 4.94 -2.70 -20.19
C PRO A 610 4.23 -3.92 -19.59
N TYR A 611 3.89 -4.91 -20.42
CA TYR A 611 3.19 -6.11 -19.97
C TYR A 611 4.01 -6.94 -18.95
N TRP A 612 5.34 -6.88 -19.05
CA TRP A 612 6.24 -7.58 -18.13
C TRP A 612 6.21 -7.01 -16.71
N LEU A 613 5.89 -5.73 -16.56
CA LEU A 613 5.92 -5.06 -15.26
C LEU A 613 4.83 -5.63 -14.34
N LEU A 614 5.16 -5.80 -13.06
CA LEU A 614 4.23 -6.35 -12.09
C LEU A 614 3.02 -5.42 -11.92
N ARG A 615 1.83 -6.02 -11.85
CA ARG A 615 0.57 -5.33 -11.59
C ARG A 615 -0.32 -6.21 -10.71
N PRO A 616 -0.74 -5.75 -9.52
CA PRO A 616 -1.79 -6.42 -8.75
C PRO A 616 -3.09 -6.53 -9.57
N VAL A 617 -3.74 -7.69 -9.52
CA VAL A 617 -4.99 -7.95 -10.25
C VAL A 617 -4.87 -7.59 -11.74
N ARG A 618 -3.81 -8.11 -12.37
CA ARG A 618 -3.52 -7.92 -13.80
C ARG A 618 -4.76 -8.27 -14.66
N PRO A 619 -5.16 -7.44 -15.63
CA PRO A 619 -6.20 -7.81 -16.60
C PRO A 619 -5.62 -8.64 -17.74
N GLU A 620 -6.49 -9.16 -18.59
CA GLU A 620 -6.11 -9.85 -19.83
C GLU A 620 -5.26 -8.93 -20.74
N LYS A 621 -4.48 -9.52 -21.66
CA LYS A 621 -3.48 -8.80 -22.46
C LYS A 621 -4.14 -7.75 -23.37
N GLU A 622 -5.33 -8.04 -23.84
CA GLU A 622 -6.14 -7.19 -24.73
C GLU A 622 -6.50 -5.86 -24.05
N ALA A 623 -6.73 -5.88 -22.73
CA ALA A 623 -7.02 -4.67 -21.97
C ALA A 623 -5.82 -3.70 -21.87
N TYR A 624 -4.61 -4.15 -22.21
CA TYR A 624 -3.44 -3.28 -22.25
C TYR A 624 -3.40 -2.41 -23.49
N VAL A 625 -4.13 -2.74 -24.56
CA VAL A 625 -4.12 -1.95 -25.79
C VAL A 625 -4.67 -0.55 -25.48
N LEU A 626 -3.95 0.49 -25.92
CA LEU A 626 -4.45 1.86 -25.81
C LEU A 626 -5.70 2.02 -26.68
N PRO A 627 -6.74 2.73 -26.19
CA PRO A 627 -7.89 3.04 -27.02
C PRO A 627 -7.45 3.94 -28.19
N PRO A 628 -8.11 3.87 -29.35
CA PRO A 628 -7.83 4.77 -30.46
C PRO A 628 -7.97 6.23 -30.01
N ALA A 629 -7.15 7.12 -30.58
CA ALA A 629 -7.23 8.54 -30.26
C ALA A 629 -8.65 9.05 -30.54
N ALA A 630 -9.25 9.75 -29.57
CA ALA A 630 -10.50 10.45 -29.81
C ALA A 630 -10.30 11.44 -30.97
N PRO A 631 -11.26 11.57 -31.90
CA PRO A 631 -11.19 12.60 -32.93
C PRO A 631 -11.06 13.96 -32.24
N ALA A 632 -10.16 14.82 -32.74
CA ALA A 632 -9.98 16.17 -32.22
C ALA A 632 -11.35 16.84 -32.12
N ALA A 633 -11.67 17.40 -30.94
CA ALA A 633 -12.86 18.22 -30.79
C ALA A 633 -12.80 19.33 -31.87
N PRO A 634 -13.90 19.60 -32.60
CA PRO A 634 -13.91 20.69 -33.55
C PRO A 634 -13.54 21.97 -32.80
N ALA A 635 -12.55 22.70 -33.34
CA ALA A 635 -12.13 23.98 -32.80
C ALA A 635 -13.37 24.86 -32.57
N GLU A 636 -13.54 25.36 -31.35
CA GLU A 636 -14.58 26.35 -31.07
C GLU A 636 -14.40 27.50 -32.07
N ALA A 637 -15.42 27.70 -32.90
CA ALA A 637 -15.43 28.79 -33.86
C ALA A 637 -15.31 30.11 -33.08
N GLU A 638 -14.33 30.93 -33.44
CA GLU A 638 -14.20 32.28 -32.89
C GLU A 638 -15.55 33.01 -32.97
N PRO A 639 -15.97 33.73 -31.92
CA PRO A 639 -17.17 34.51 -31.97
C PRO A 639 -17.02 35.58 -33.05
N VAL A 640 -17.85 35.48 -34.08
CA VAL A 640 -18.01 36.52 -35.11
C VAL A 640 -18.38 37.83 -34.39
N PRO A 641 -17.60 38.91 -34.54
CA PRO A 641 -17.98 40.21 -34.02
C PRO A 641 -19.27 40.66 -34.72
N GLY A 642 -20.31 40.95 -33.94
CA GLY A 642 -21.58 41.44 -34.48
C GLY A 642 -21.45 42.83 -35.10
N ASP A 643 -22.13 43.01 -36.24
CA ASP A 643 -22.53 44.31 -36.82
C ASP A 643 -23.82 44.82 -36.17
#